data_AF-A0A6P7X2Z1-F1
#
_entry.id   AF-A0A6P7X2Z1-F1
#
_cell.length_a   1.000
_cell.length_b   1.000
_cell.length_c   1.000
_cell.angle_alpha   90.00
_cell.angle_beta   90.00
_cell.angle_gamma   90.00
#
_symmetry.space_group_name_H-M   'P 1'
#
loop_
_entity.id
_entity.type
_entity.pdbx_description
1 polymer ?
#
loop_
_entity_poly.entity_id
_entity_poly.type
_entity_poly.pdbx_seq_one_letter_code
_entity_poly.pdbx_strand_id
1 'polypeptide(L)'
;ENEEDFMMGKPPIQQDYALFLKFEHVGDRDDFIRAEDADRLRTSRKSQQCVELAVIGSGVPIKLSFSRGKVLKFKACLLGERIDTLCTLTNDSELLPLTFNFRKISHFSACPAKGKVQLGGSQDVIFSFAPHQIGTFKMKQVIEFIGQTTESFVSLKTKVFQEMSLSLTGVCKSVTNAVVLKVSPGITPWVSNPTGHYVHVAPDEKENYIGFTRASMANATQIGIHSQQKVGILEKDVQIAFPNDRSASIRPSDRQKKYRTIFTKVERYSYVDPDFAFTDEEEAKRQIHKEHYAKYIVGIREQRVKEEQDREFEELNNPVDIGLKSACGLVPPKISLKELIQSQLKPQITPSSKGCLLTTQKLASEEQRSLFREFTEGLSAIPIGAQEKEECSLKLTPKQLHQVVIGPSLIEFGQVCICSISERQMYIINNLPKFIWVQLEIDCKELQQTSPLSHVLPPTSKTRIPVVLETTTLGDFKKSINYTVNTRHTGHVMVTSTVVPVALDLSTEELILKPIPGLLIESGFRTTLTLYNRRNHPADFCWKPKIRDKGIAFSIRPARGTVEEFSDLDCEVVWHPGFSSPEEGEFSLFVQGGSTLKLNCIAQLGTISVQFTEEKILFSQTPLGITTWKPAFLQNKGNNHAYFQLLDMTPVPGMTVVPSQGVIPVGGIAKIDIFFTPNEIFKFDSKLE
;
A
#
# COMPACT_ATOMS: atom_id res chain seq x y z
N GLU A 1 10.77 55.12 -31.73
CA GLU A 1 10.40 56.17 -32.68
C GLU A 1 9.05 55.83 -33.29
N ASN A 2 8.15 56.82 -33.25
CA ASN A 2 6.94 57.10 -34.04
C ASN A 2 5.69 56.19 -33.95
N GLU A 3 4.67 56.75 -33.28
CA GLU A 3 3.28 56.31 -33.13
C GLU A 3 2.40 56.53 -34.39
N GLU A 4 2.97 56.67 -35.60
CA GLU A 4 2.19 57.02 -36.81
C GLU A 4 1.80 55.83 -37.72
N ASP A 5 2.30 54.61 -37.47
CA ASP A 5 1.97 53.44 -38.30
C ASP A 5 0.69 52.68 -37.90
N PHE A 6 -0.06 53.15 -36.89
CA PHE A 6 -1.26 52.47 -36.37
C PHE A 6 -2.53 52.64 -37.23
N MET A 7 -2.48 53.43 -38.31
CA MET A 7 -3.68 53.81 -39.10
C MET A 7 -3.78 53.19 -40.50
N MET A 8 -2.94 52.21 -40.85
CA MET A 8 -3.09 51.44 -42.08
C MET A 8 -3.06 49.95 -41.76
N GLY A 9 -4.21 49.28 -41.89
CA GLY A 9 -4.41 47.85 -41.62
C GLY A 9 -3.57 46.93 -42.51
N LYS A 10 -2.26 46.88 -42.27
CA LYS A 10 -1.37 45.79 -42.68
C LYS A 10 -1.33 44.76 -41.54
N PRO A 11 -1.32 43.45 -41.83
CA PRO A 11 -1.05 42.44 -40.81
C PRO A 11 0.31 42.76 -40.16
N PRO A 12 0.45 42.62 -38.84
CA PRO A 12 1.67 42.98 -38.15
C PRO A 12 2.85 42.23 -38.77
N ILE A 13 3.86 42.99 -39.20
CA ILE A 13 5.11 42.46 -39.73
C ILE A 13 5.79 41.73 -38.58
N GLN A 14 6.05 40.45 -38.83
CA GLN A 14 6.73 39.48 -37.98
C GLN A 14 7.84 40.12 -37.11
N GLN A 15 7.66 40.11 -35.79
CA GLN A 15 8.69 40.42 -34.79
C GLN A 15 9.00 39.13 -34.01
N ASP A 16 10.29 38.81 -33.89
CA ASP A 16 10.80 37.51 -33.42
C ASP A 16 11.30 37.58 -31.95
N TYR A 17 10.96 36.59 -31.11
CA TYR A 17 11.45 36.43 -29.73
C TYR A 17 11.82 34.96 -29.41
N ALA A 18 12.71 34.74 -28.43
CA ALA A 18 13.40 33.46 -28.16
C ALA A 18 13.19 32.94 -26.72
N LEU A 19 13.19 31.62 -26.52
CA LEU A 19 13.21 31.00 -25.18
C LEU A 19 14.32 29.95 -25.04
N PHE A 20 15.22 30.18 -24.09
CA PHE A 20 16.31 29.27 -23.74
C PHE A 20 15.97 28.53 -22.45
N LEU A 21 15.85 27.20 -22.51
CA LEU A 21 15.81 26.39 -21.30
C LEU A 21 17.25 26.16 -20.85
N LYS A 22 17.69 26.92 -19.86
CA LYS A 22 19.01 26.79 -19.26
C LYS A 22 18.96 25.76 -18.14
N PHE A 23 19.71 24.67 -18.29
CA PHE A 23 19.89 23.66 -17.26
C PHE A 23 21.24 23.91 -16.60
N GLU A 24 21.22 24.53 -15.41
CA GLU A 24 22.42 24.78 -14.63
C GLU A 24 22.74 23.57 -13.75
N HIS A 25 24.01 23.15 -13.76
CA HIS A 25 24.49 22.13 -12.82
C HIS A 25 24.62 22.75 -11.42
N VAL A 26 23.63 22.50 -10.56
CA VAL A 26 23.65 22.92 -9.16
C VAL A 26 24.00 21.72 -8.30
N GLY A 27 25.17 21.74 -7.66
CA GLY A 27 25.67 20.64 -6.82
C GLY A 27 25.06 20.58 -5.42
N ASP A 28 24.40 21.64 -4.94
CA ASP A 28 23.82 21.73 -3.59
C ASP A 28 22.56 22.63 -3.58
N ARG A 29 21.56 22.31 -2.74
CA ARG A 29 20.37 23.13 -2.50
C ARG A 29 20.72 24.51 -1.94
N ASP A 30 21.81 24.64 -1.18
CA ASP A 30 22.18 25.94 -0.60
C ASP A 30 22.71 26.91 -1.68
N ASP A 31 23.27 26.40 -2.78
CA ASP A 31 23.56 27.18 -3.98
C ASP A 31 22.31 27.44 -4.83
N PHE A 32 21.33 26.53 -4.80
CA PHE A 32 20.02 26.66 -5.46
C PHE A 32 19.18 27.80 -4.86
N ILE A 33 19.07 27.87 -3.53
CA ILE A 33 18.32 28.93 -2.82
C ILE A 33 19.06 30.28 -2.95
N ARG A 34 20.39 30.28 -2.87
CA ARG A 34 21.19 31.51 -3.07
C ARG A 34 21.11 32.05 -4.49
N ALA A 35 20.80 31.23 -5.49
CA ALA A 35 20.56 31.67 -6.86
C ALA A 35 19.21 32.40 -7.00
N GLU A 36 18.17 31.99 -6.26
CA GLU A 36 16.87 32.70 -6.22
C GLU A 36 17.02 34.12 -5.62
N ASP A 37 17.92 34.31 -4.65
CA ASP A 37 18.18 35.61 -4.03
C ASP A 37 19.16 36.51 -4.83
N ALA A 38 19.98 35.92 -5.71
CA ALA A 38 21.07 36.61 -6.41
C ALA A 38 20.71 37.19 -7.79
N ASP A 39 19.42 37.25 -8.14
CA ASP A 39 18.95 37.73 -9.44
C ASP A 39 19.06 39.26 -9.63
N ARG A 40 19.95 39.93 -8.86
CA ARG A 40 20.23 41.37 -8.95
C ARG A 40 21.69 41.77 -9.19
N LEU A 41 22.66 40.84 -9.22
CA LEU A 41 24.05 41.18 -9.57
C LEU A 41 24.74 40.06 -10.35
N ARG A 42 24.49 40.00 -11.67
CA ARG A 42 25.27 39.17 -12.60
C ARG A 42 26.46 39.96 -13.16
N THR A 43 27.62 39.83 -12.53
CA THR A 43 28.91 39.89 -13.24
C THR A 43 29.90 38.93 -12.59
N SER A 44 30.40 37.98 -13.38
CA SER A 44 31.53 37.09 -13.09
C SER A 44 31.30 35.97 -12.06
N ARG A 45 30.78 34.83 -12.52
CA ARG A 45 31.22 33.50 -12.02
C ARG A 45 31.58 32.60 -13.21
N LYS A 46 32.79 32.05 -13.14
CA LYS A 46 33.44 31.23 -14.16
C LYS A 46 32.72 29.88 -14.31
N SER A 47 32.39 29.55 -15.55
CA SER A 47 32.20 28.19 -16.10
C SER A 47 31.60 27.13 -15.16
N GLN A 48 30.33 27.27 -14.79
CA GLN A 48 29.51 26.11 -14.44
C GLN A 48 29.03 25.48 -15.76
N GLN A 49 29.17 24.16 -15.91
CA GLN A 49 28.65 23.42 -17.07
C GLN A 49 27.12 23.61 -17.11
N CYS A 50 26.66 24.50 -17.97
CA CYS A 50 25.25 24.70 -18.25
C CYS A 50 24.95 23.97 -19.56
N VAL A 51 23.87 23.21 -19.59
CA VAL A 51 23.38 22.64 -20.84
C VAL A 51 22.15 23.44 -21.23
N GLU A 52 22.16 23.97 -22.44
CA GLU A 52 21.08 24.81 -22.94
C GLU A 52 20.30 24.03 -23.99
N LEU A 53 18.97 24.05 -23.86
CA LEU A 53 18.06 23.47 -24.84
C LEU A 53 17.25 24.59 -25.47
N ALA A 54 17.50 24.85 -26.74
CA ALA A 54 16.72 25.82 -27.50
C ALA A 54 15.41 25.17 -27.98
N VAL A 55 14.28 25.78 -27.61
CA VAL A 55 12.95 25.35 -28.03
C VAL A 55 12.38 26.40 -28.98
N ILE A 56 11.84 25.97 -30.14
CA ILE A 56 11.40 26.86 -31.24
C ILE A 56 10.02 26.45 -31.76
N GLY A 57 9.07 27.36 -31.98
CA GLY A 57 7.74 27.06 -32.52
C GLY A 57 6.83 28.28 -32.69
N SER A 58 5.67 28.15 -33.35
CA SER A 58 4.77 29.29 -33.66
C SER A 58 3.29 28.92 -33.62
N GLY A 59 2.45 29.69 -32.92
CA GLY A 59 0.99 29.61 -32.91
C GLY A 59 0.35 30.19 -34.17
N VAL A 60 -0.44 29.44 -34.95
CA VAL A 60 -1.11 29.94 -36.19
C VAL A 60 -2.65 29.87 -36.08
N PRO A 61 -3.41 30.90 -36.52
CA PRO A 61 -4.88 30.92 -36.47
C PRO A 61 -5.54 30.13 -37.61
N ILE A 62 -6.73 29.60 -37.34
CA ILE A 62 -7.55 28.92 -38.36
C ILE A 62 -8.21 29.94 -39.27
N LYS A 63 -8.09 29.74 -40.59
CA LYS A 63 -8.77 30.51 -41.63
C LYS A 63 -9.73 29.60 -42.39
N LEU A 64 -11.02 29.95 -42.36
CA LEU A 64 -12.07 29.26 -43.10
C LEU A 64 -12.94 30.29 -43.82
N SER A 65 -13.13 30.11 -45.13
CA SER A 65 -14.00 30.94 -45.97
C SER A 65 -15.25 30.19 -46.42
N PHE A 66 -16.30 30.96 -46.70
CA PHE A 66 -17.60 30.46 -47.15
C PHE A 66 -17.91 31.05 -48.52
N SER A 67 -18.20 30.21 -49.50
CA SER A 67 -18.56 30.63 -50.87
C SER A 67 -19.71 31.65 -50.93
N ARG A 68 -20.66 31.61 -49.99
CA ARG A 68 -21.80 32.54 -49.90
C ARG A 68 -21.69 33.57 -48.76
N GLY A 69 -20.52 33.71 -48.16
CA GLY A 69 -20.28 34.62 -47.03
C GLY A 69 -20.88 34.14 -45.70
N LYS A 70 -20.74 34.96 -44.65
CA LYS A 70 -21.12 34.62 -43.27
C LYS A 70 -22.63 34.73 -42.96
N VAL A 71 -23.45 35.14 -43.93
CA VAL A 71 -24.90 35.35 -43.77
C VAL A 71 -25.66 34.63 -44.87
N LEU A 72 -26.42 33.59 -44.51
CA LEU A 72 -27.27 32.83 -45.43
C LEU A 72 -28.74 33.27 -45.28
N LYS A 73 -29.32 33.71 -46.39
CA LYS A 73 -30.73 34.11 -46.49
C LYS A 73 -31.52 33.07 -47.27
N PHE A 74 -32.49 32.45 -46.63
CA PHE A 74 -33.41 31.49 -47.24
C PHE A 74 -34.63 32.21 -47.81
N LYS A 75 -35.23 31.63 -48.85
CA LYS A 75 -36.52 32.11 -49.39
C LYS A 75 -37.65 31.82 -48.40
N ALA A 76 -38.81 32.46 -48.58
CA ALA A 76 -39.99 32.19 -47.76
C ALA A 76 -40.62 30.83 -48.11
N CYS A 77 -41.06 30.06 -47.11
CA CYS A 77 -41.73 28.76 -47.28
C CYS A 77 -43.05 28.66 -46.49
N LEU A 78 -43.87 27.68 -46.84
CA LEU A 78 -45.07 27.30 -46.08
C LEU A 78 -44.74 26.37 -44.92
N LEU A 79 -45.65 26.26 -43.95
CA LEU A 79 -45.48 25.38 -42.78
C LEU A 79 -45.38 23.91 -43.23
N GLY A 80 -44.24 23.27 -42.93
CA GLY A 80 -43.92 21.90 -43.34
C GLY A 80 -43.11 21.76 -44.63
N GLU A 81 -42.88 22.84 -45.37
CA GLU A 81 -41.96 22.84 -46.51
C GLU A 81 -40.49 22.93 -46.05
N ARG A 82 -39.59 22.44 -46.90
CA ARG A 82 -38.14 22.45 -46.67
C ARG A 82 -37.42 23.18 -47.81
N ILE A 83 -36.55 24.13 -47.47
CA ILE A 83 -35.70 24.84 -48.44
C ILE A 83 -34.23 24.54 -48.16
N ASP A 84 -33.54 24.06 -49.19
CA ASP A 84 -32.12 23.70 -49.11
C ASP A 84 -31.24 24.72 -49.86
N THR A 85 -30.06 25.01 -49.31
CA THR A 85 -29.07 25.95 -49.87
C THR A 85 -27.68 25.34 -49.74
N LEU A 86 -26.99 25.20 -50.88
CA LEU A 86 -25.60 24.71 -50.93
C LEU A 86 -24.61 25.83 -50.57
N CYS A 87 -23.68 25.53 -49.68
CA CYS A 87 -22.55 26.39 -49.31
C CYS A 87 -21.27 25.54 -49.25
N THR A 88 -20.28 25.90 -50.07
CA THR A 88 -18.94 25.32 -50.02
C THR A 88 -18.11 26.00 -48.93
N LEU A 89 -17.54 25.21 -48.03
CA LEU A 89 -16.58 25.61 -47.01
C LEU A 89 -15.17 25.35 -47.52
N THR A 90 -14.32 26.36 -47.51
CA THR A 90 -12.94 26.29 -47.98
C THR A 90 -11.97 26.49 -46.82
N ASN A 91 -11.06 25.53 -46.65
CA ASN A 91 -10.03 25.60 -45.62
C ASN A 91 -8.83 26.38 -46.14
N ASP A 92 -8.75 27.65 -45.78
CA ASP A 92 -7.63 28.54 -46.13
C ASP A 92 -6.46 28.43 -45.14
N SER A 93 -6.49 27.44 -44.25
CA SER A 93 -5.40 27.19 -43.31
C SER A 93 -4.30 26.38 -44.00
N GLU A 94 -3.07 26.85 -43.91
CA GLU A 94 -1.92 26.29 -44.64
C GLU A 94 -1.40 24.97 -44.04
N LEU A 95 -1.80 24.63 -42.81
CA LEU A 95 -1.06 23.65 -41.98
C LEU A 95 -1.92 22.57 -41.32
N LEU A 96 -3.26 22.72 -41.27
CA LEU A 96 -4.13 21.72 -40.66
C LEU A 96 -5.32 21.27 -41.52
N PRO A 97 -5.66 19.98 -41.48
CA PRO A 97 -7.01 19.54 -41.81
C PRO A 97 -7.99 19.91 -40.68
N LEU A 98 -9.09 20.58 -41.02
CA LEU A 98 -10.08 21.05 -40.08
C LEU A 98 -11.20 20.01 -39.90
N THR A 99 -11.44 19.58 -38.66
CA THR A 99 -12.62 18.79 -38.33
C THR A 99 -13.67 19.71 -37.74
N PHE A 100 -14.81 19.84 -38.40
CA PHE A 100 -15.90 20.73 -37.98
C PHE A 100 -17.13 19.94 -37.52
N ASN A 101 -17.90 20.53 -36.60
CA ASN A 101 -19.20 20.07 -36.15
C ASN A 101 -20.19 21.25 -36.10
N PHE A 102 -21.32 21.13 -36.77
CA PHE A 102 -22.39 22.11 -36.71
C PHE A 102 -23.31 21.80 -35.52
N ARG A 103 -23.44 22.76 -34.58
CA ARG A 103 -24.41 22.63 -33.49
C ARG A 103 -25.83 22.49 -34.04
N LYS A 104 -26.61 21.56 -33.51
CA LYS A 104 -28.03 21.43 -33.89
C LYS A 104 -28.80 22.65 -33.39
N ILE A 105 -29.50 23.33 -34.31
CA ILE A 105 -30.35 24.48 -34.00
C ILE A 105 -31.78 24.21 -34.47
N SER A 106 -32.76 24.94 -33.93
CA SER A 106 -34.16 24.77 -34.31
C SER A 106 -34.41 25.26 -35.74
N HIS A 107 -35.26 24.55 -36.48
CA HIS A 107 -35.72 24.89 -37.84
C HIS A 107 -34.64 24.92 -38.94
N PHE A 108 -33.35 24.85 -38.61
CA PHE A 108 -32.27 24.74 -39.58
C PHE A 108 -31.46 23.46 -39.35
N SER A 109 -30.96 22.86 -40.43
CA SER A 109 -30.07 21.69 -40.36
C SER A 109 -28.94 21.83 -41.38
N ALA A 110 -27.78 21.22 -41.09
CA ALA A 110 -26.63 21.20 -41.97
C ALA A 110 -26.26 19.74 -42.30
N CYS A 111 -26.03 19.45 -43.58
CA CYS A 111 -25.66 18.13 -44.07
C CYS A 111 -24.41 18.22 -44.97
N PRO A 112 -23.28 17.59 -44.62
CA PRO A 112 -23.04 16.81 -43.40
C PRO A 112 -22.94 17.70 -42.14
N ALA A 113 -23.46 17.22 -41.00
CA ALA A 113 -23.38 17.94 -39.72
C ALA A 113 -21.97 17.92 -39.11
N LYS A 114 -21.18 16.89 -39.44
CA LYS A 114 -19.77 16.73 -39.05
C LYS A 114 -18.97 16.37 -40.28
N GLY A 115 -17.78 16.94 -40.43
CA GLY A 115 -16.92 16.67 -41.57
C GLY A 115 -15.46 17.04 -41.32
N LYS A 116 -14.58 16.57 -42.19
CA LYS A 116 -13.15 16.90 -42.17
C LYS A 116 -12.76 17.50 -43.51
N VAL A 117 -12.24 18.73 -43.48
CA VAL A 117 -11.73 19.44 -44.66
C VAL A 117 -10.22 19.34 -44.65
N GLN A 118 -9.63 18.83 -45.73
CA GLN A 118 -8.17 18.73 -45.85
C GLN A 118 -7.53 20.11 -46.05
N LEU A 119 -6.20 20.16 -46.00
CA LEU A 119 -5.37 21.34 -46.28
C LEU A 119 -5.71 21.94 -47.65
N GLY A 120 -6.07 23.24 -47.72
CA GLY A 120 -6.50 23.87 -48.97
C GLY A 120 -7.76 23.26 -49.60
N GLY A 121 -8.40 22.32 -48.90
CA GLY A 121 -9.53 21.55 -49.40
C GLY A 121 -10.84 22.32 -49.31
N SER A 122 -11.80 21.89 -50.11
CA SER A 122 -13.16 22.43 -50.11
C SER A 122 -14.15 21.31 -49.78
N GLN A 123 -15.15 21.61 -48.95
CA GLN A 123 -16.22 20.69 -48.60
C GLN A 123 -17.58 21.36 -48.79
N ASP A 124 -18.44 20.71 -49.56
CA ASP A 124 -19.82 21.16 -49.74
C ASP A 124 -20.69 20.78 -48.54
N VAL A 125 -21.47 21.75 -48.05
CA VAL A 125 -22.45 21.58 -46.98
C VAL A 125 -23.78 22.16 -47.42
N ILE A 126 -24.84 21.37 -47.28
CA ILE A 126 -26.22 21.77 -47.56
C ILE A 126 -26.85 22.27 -46.26
N PHE A 127 -27.21 23.55 -46.20
CA PHE A 127 -28.03 24.09 -45.13
C PHE A 127 -29.51 24.04 -45.54
N SER A 128 -30.35 23.48 -44.67
CA SER A 128 -31.76 23.24 -44.92
C SER A 128 -32.62 23.98 -43.88
N PHE A 129 -33.64 24.71 -44.32
CA PHE A 129 -34.61 25.41 -43.48
C PHE A 129 -35.96 24.68 -43.54
N ALA A 130 -36.41 24.15 -42.40
CA ALA A 130 -37.65 23.38 -42.23
C ALA A 130 -38.42 23.85 -40.96
N PRO A 131 -39.14 24.98 -41.05
CA PRO A 131 -39.87 25.55 -39.92
C PRO A 131 -41.14 24.75 -39.59
N HIS A 132 -41.36 24.55 -38.29
CA HIS A 132 -42.59 23.95 -37.74
C HIS A 132 -43.47 25.01 -37.05
N GLN A 133 -43.03 26.26 -37.09
CA GLN A 133 -43.67 27.41 -36.50
C GLN A 133 -43.73 28.53 -37.54
N ILE A 134 -44.80 29.30 -37.52
CA ILE A 134 -44.99 30.44 -38.42
C ILE A 134 -44.20 31.63 -37.87
N GLY A 135 -43.54 32.39 -38.75
CA GLY A 135 -42.78 33.57 -38.34
C GLY A 135 -41.47 33.77 -39.10
N THR A 136 -40.73 34.81 -38.71
CA THR A 136 -39.38 35.10 -39.23
C THR A 136 -38.34 34.59 -38.25
N PHE A 137 -37.45 33.71 -38.70
CA PHE A 137 -36.40 33.10 -37.89
C PHE A 137 -35.05 33.69 -38.27
N LYS A 138 -34.35 34.23 -37.28
CA LYS A 138 -32.95 34.66 -37.41
C LYS A 138 -32.13 33.93 -36.34
N MET A 139 -31.29 32.99 -36.76
CA MET A 139 -30.52 32.13 -35.86
C MET A 139 -29.02 32.23 -36.16
N LYS A 140 -28.19 32.04 -35.13
CA LYS A 140 -26.73 31.93 -35.27
C LYS A 140 -26.35 30.44 -35.21
N GLN A 141 -25.89 29.90 -36.33
CA GLN A 141 -25.33 28.56 -36.44
C GLN A 141 -23.89 28.59 -35.95
N VAL A 142 -23.59 27.90 -34.85
CA VAL A 142 -22.22 27.76 -34.33
C VAL A 142 -21.55 26.54 -34.98
N ILE A 143 -20.29 26.71 -35.35
CA ILE A 143 -19.40 25.72 -35.94
C ILE A 143 -18.29 25.48 -34.91
N GLU A 144 -18.19 24.25 -34.42
CA GLU A 144 -17.18 23.81 -33.47
C GLU A 144 -16.03 23.14 -34.23
N PHE A 145 -14.80 23.58 -33.99
CA PHE A 145 -13.59 22.92 -34.50
C PHE A 145 -13.02 21.98 -33.45
N ILE A 146 -12.82 20.73 -33.83
CA ILE A 146 -12.39 19.64 -32.92
C ILE A 146 -10.93 19.28 -33.19
N GLY A 147 -10.11 19.25 -32.14
CA GLY A 147 -8.66 19.02 -32.18
C GLY A 147 -8.16 18.35 -30.90
N GLN A 148 -6.89 17.95 -30.86
CA GLN A 148 -6.30 17.32 -29.68
C GLN A 148 -5.81 18.39 -28.70
N THR A 149 -6.36 18.40 -27.48
CA THR A 149 -6.03 19.37 -26.43
C THR A 149 -5.65 18.60 -25.15
N THR A 150 -4.75 19.19 -24.36
CA THR A 150 -4.29 18.61 -23.08
C THR A 150 -5.13 19.15 -21.92
N GLU A 151 -5.76 18.27 -21.13
CA GLU A 151 -6.42 18.62 -19.85
C GLU A 151 -5.54 18.32 -18.62
N SER A 152 -4.56 17.43 -18.78
CA SER A 152 -3.76 16.86 -17.68
C SER A 152 -2.41 16.40 -18.23
N PHE A 153 -1.36 16.40 -17.39
CA PHE A 153 0.04 16.12 -17.74
C PHE A 153 0.34 14.79 -18.48
N VAL A 154 -0.66 13.92 -18.71
CA VAL A 154 -0.45 12.53 -19.13
C VAL A 154 -1.35 12.09 -20.31
N SER A 155 -2.39 12.85 -20.71
CA SER A 155 -3.31 12.37 -21.76
C SER A 155 -3.82 13.46 -22.72
N LEU A 156 -3.63 13.24 -24.03
CA LEU A 156 -4.23 14.03 -25.11
C LEU A 156 -5.70 13.61 -25.29
N LYS A 157 -6.64 14.56 -25.30
CA LYS A 157 -8.06 14.30 -25.57
C LYS A 157 -8.56 15.16 -26.73
N THR A 158 -9.45 14.60 -27.54
CA THR A 158 -10.08 15.34 -28.64
C THR A 158 -11.18 16.24 -28.09
N LYS A 159 -11.03 17.56 -28.23
CA LYS A 159 -11.94 18.58 -27.71
C LYS A 159 -12.22 19.66 -28.73
N VAL A 160 -13.30 20.40 -28.48
CA VAL A 160 -13.57 21.65 -29.19
C VAL A 160 -12.58 22.70 -28.68
N PHE A 161 -11.76 23.23 -29.57
CA PHE A 161 -10.75 24.23 -29.22
C PHE A 161 -11.05 25.62 -29.79
N GLN A 162 -11.92 25.73 -30.81
CA GLN A 162 -12.35 27.00 -31.37
C GLN A 162 -13.80 26.94 -31.89
N GLU A 163 -14.53 28.05 -31.79
CA GLU A 163 -15.90 28.21 -32.31
C GLU A 163 -15.98 29.36 -33.33
N MET A 164 -16.75 29.16 -34.40
CA MET A 164 -17.10 30.19 -35.39
C MET A 164 -18.62 30.27 -35.55
N SER A 165 -19.18 31.43 -35.92
CA SER A 165 -20.62 31.58 -36.11
C SER A 165 -21.02 32.04 -37.52
N LEU A 166 -22.15 31.50 -37.98
CA LEU A 166 -22.79 31.78 -39.27
C LEU A 166 -24.23 32.25 -39.01
N SER A 167 -24.69 33.33 -39.68
CA SER A 167 -26.06 33.83 -39.49
C SER A 167 -27.02 33.23 -40.52
N LEU A 168 -28.09 32.58 -40.07
CA LEU A 168 -29.13 32.00 -40.91
C LEU A 168 -30.44 32.77 -40.74
N THR A 169 -31.11 33.07 -41.86
CA THR A 169 -32.39 33.81 -41.85
C THR A 169 -33.42 33.18 -42.78
N GLY A 170 -34.63 32.91 -42.29
CA GLY A 170 -35.73 32.30 -43.06
C GLY A 170 -37.11 32.77 -42.58
N VAL A 171 -38.12 32.65 -43.44
CA VAL A 171 -39.50 33.12 -43.17
C VAL A 171 -40.50 32.01 -43.47
N CYS A 172 -41.37 31.68 -42.50
CA CYS A 172 -42.46 30.71 -42.63
C CYS A 172 -43.82 31.40 -42.65
N LYS A 173 -44.69 31.07 -43.60
CA LYS A 173 -46.06 31.58 -43.74
C LYS A 173 -47.11 30.50 -43.38
N SER A 174 -48.28 30.91 -42.87
CA SER A 174 -49.38 30.02 -42.44
C SER A 174 -50.43 29.80 -43.53
N VAL A 175 -51.10 28.64 -43.48
CA VAL A 175 -52.35 28.34 -44.20
C VAL A 175 -53.36 27.76 -43.20
N THR A 176 -54.58 28.29 -43.10
CA THR A 176 -55.61 27.87 -42.11
C THR A 176 -56.84 27.24 -42.76
N ASN A 177 -57.22 26.03 -42.31
CA ASN A 177 -58.50 25.36 -42.60
C ASN A 177 -59.20 24.98 -41.27
N ALA A 178 -60.52 25.18 -41.14
CA ALA A 178 -61.29 24.92 -39.91
C ALA A 178 -61.94 23.51 -39.86
N VAL A 179 -62.12 22.93 -38.65
CA VAL A 179 -62.67 21.57 -38.42
C VAL A 179 -63.66 21.59 -37.24
N VAL A 180 -64.80 20.88 -37.33
CA VAL A 180 -65.84 20.79 -36.28
C VAL A 180 -66.20 19.32 -35.97
N LEU A 181 -66.55 19.00 -34.71
CA LEU A 181 -66.91 17.65 -34.25
C LEU A 181 -68.40 17.35 -34.48
N LYS A 182 -68.73 16.18 -35.05
CA LYS A 182 -70.10 15.66 -35.16
C LYS A 182 -70.23 14.29 -34.49
N VAL A 183 -71.08 14.19 -33.46
CA VAL A 183 -71.33 12.94 -32.72
C VAL A 183 -72.37 12.11 -33.48
N SER A 184 -72.08 10.82 -33.70
CA SER A 184 -72.97 9.88 -34.39
C SER A 184 -74.12 9.43 -33.47
N PRO A 185 -75.40 9.71 -33.79
CA PRO A 185 -76.52 9.28 -32.96
C PRO A 185 -76.86 7.81 -33.25
N GLY A 186 -76.86 6.96 -32.21
CA GLY A 186 -77.48 5.63 -32.26
C GLY A 186 -76.64 4.43 -31.83
N ILE A 187 -75.35 4.57 -31.50
CA ILE A 187 -74.52 3.44 -31.00
C ILE A 187 -73.73 3.89 -29.78
N THR A 188 -74.34 3.76 -28.60
CA THR A 188 -73.67 3.91 -27.32
C THR A 188 -73.66 2.55 -26.62
N PRO A 189 -72.51 1.84 -26.54
CA PRO A 189 -72.44 0.57 -25.82
C PRO A 189 -72.61 0.78 -24.31
N TRP A 190 -73.25 -0.17 -23.62
CA TRP A 190 -73.58 -0.09 -22.18
C TRP A 190 -72.36 -0.06 -21.22
N VAL A 191 -71.13 -0.03 -21.76
CA VAL A 191 -69.86 -0.09 -21.01
C VAL A 191 -68.84 0.98 -21.50
N SER A 192 -69.21 1.93 -22.36
CA SER A 192 -68.28 2.99 -22.83
C SER A 192 -68.94 4.36 -23.06
N ASN A 193 -68.17 5.45 -22.89
CA ASN A 193 -68.59 6.83 -23.16
C ASN A 193 -68.88 7.08 -24.66
N PRO A 194 -69.73 8.07 -25.02
CA PRO A 194 -70.08 8.35 -26.41
C PRO A 194 -68.87 8.77 -27.25
N THR A 195 -68.77 8.22 -28.47
CA THR A 195 -67.72 8.54 -29.47
C THR A 195 -68.31 9.35 -30.62
N GLY A 196 -67.66 10.47 -30.98
CA GLY A 196 -67.98 11.30 -32.15
C GLY A 196 -66.85 11.37 -33.17
N HIS A 197 -67.16 11.77 -34.41
CA HIS A 197 -66.20 11.93 -35.51
C HIS A 197 -65.97 13.42 -35.83
N TYR A 198 -64.73 13.85 -36.06
CA TYR A 198 -64.44 15.19 -36.56
C TYR A 198 -64.66 15.26 -38.07
N VAL A 199 -65.45 16.24 -38.54
CA VAL A 199 -65.73 16.45 -39.97
C VAL A 199 -65.33 17.88 -40.34
N HIS A 200 -64.73 18.06 -41.51
CA HIS A 200 -64.48 19.39 -42.05
C HIS A 200 -65.82 20.07 -42.36
N VAL A 201 -66.11 21.19 -41.69
CA VAL A 201 -67.30 22.02 -41.96
C VAL A 201 -66.83 23.40 -42.39
N ALA A 202 -67.52 23.96 -43.39
CA ALA A 202 -67.33 25.33 -43.85
C ALA A 202 -67.62 26.35 -42.72
N PRO A 203 -67.11 27.59 -42.80
CA PRO A 203 -66.83 28.46 -41.64
C PRO A 203 -68.02 28.97 -40.81
N ASP A 204 -69.27 28.65 -41.13
CA ASP A 204 -70.40 29.52 -40.75
C ASP A 204 -71.21 29.14 -39.51
N GLU A 205 -70.84 28.13 -38.72
CA GLU A 205 -71.63 27.78 -37.53
C GLU A 205 -70.75 27.56 -36.29
N LYS A 206 -70.70 28.58 -35.43
CA LYS A 206 -70.20 28.49 -34.04
C LYS A 206 -71.40 28.38 -33.11
N GLU A 207 -71.35 27.46 -32.14
CA GLU A 207 -71.60 27.79 -30.73
C GLU A 207 -71.34 26.60 -29.79
N ASN A 208 -70.56 26.91 -28.73
CA ASN A 208 -70.55 26.39 -27.36
C ASN A 208 -70.49 24.87 -27.09
N TYR A 209 -69.47 24.39 -26.37
CA TYR A 209 -69.66 23.46 -25.23
C TYR A 209 -68.45 23.42 -24.26
N ILE A 210 -68.81 23.36 -22.96
CA ILE A 210 -67.98 23.48 -21.75
C ILE A 210 -67.56 22.08 -21.26
N GLY A 211 -66.32 21.96 -20.73
CA GLY A 211 -65.68 20.70 -20.35
C GLY A 211 -66.00 20.15 -18.95
N PHE A 212 -65.36 19.02 -18.60
CA PHE A 212 -65.26 18.49 -17.23
C PHE A 212 -63.97 17.68 -16.98
N THR A 213 -63.62 17.56 -15.68
CA THR A 213 -62.28 17.53 -15.07
C THR A 213 -61.94 16.19 -14.34
N ARG A 214 -60.70 16.11 -13.80
CA ARG A 214 -59.88 14.98 -13.28
C ARG A 214 -60.32 14.28 -11.97
N ALA A 215 -59.73 13.10 -11.68
CA ALA A 215 -59.75 12.41 -10.37
C ALA A 215 -58.34 12.09 -9.79
N SER A 216 -58.25 12.02 -8.45
CA SER A 216 -57.07 12.02 -7.54
C SER A 216 -56.57 10.63 -7.06
N MET A 217 -55.36 10.54 -6.47
CA MET A 217 -54.70 9.30 -5.97
C MET A 217 -54.25 9.38 -4.49
N ALA A 218 -54.18 8.24 -3.78
CA ALA A 218 -53.59 8.09 -2.44
C ALA A 218 -52.53 6.96 -2.39
N ASN A 219 -51.46 7.13 -1.59
CA ASN A 219 -50.25 6.27 -1.53
C ASN A 219 -50.37 5.09 -0.53
N ALA A 220 -49.81 3.92 -0.89
CA ALA A 220 -50.03 2.64 -0.22
C ALA A 220 -48.73 1.90 0.17
N THR A 221 -48.04 2.32 1.23
CA THR A 221 -46.83 1.63 1.73
C THR A 221 -46.89 1.18 3.19
N GLN A 222 -48.04 1.22 3.89
CA GLN A 222 -48.12 0.84 5.30
C GLN A 222 -49.36 0.01 5.71
N ILE A 223 -49.80 -0.95 4.90
CA ILE A 223 -50.87 -1.88 5.34
C ILE A 223 -50.46 -3.32 5.01
N GLY A 224 -50.20 -4.14 6.04
CA GLY A 224 -50.03 -5.58 5.91
C GLY A 224 -51.37 -6.26 5.65
N ILE A 225 -51.73 -6.46 4.39
CA ILE A 225 -53.09 -6.88 3.96
C ILE A 225 -53.30 -8.42 4.04
N HIS A 226 -52.26 -9.21 4.34
CA HIS A 226 -52.34 -10.69 4.33
C HIS A 226 -52.38 -11.38 5.70
N SER A 227 -52.42 -10.64 6.81
CA SER A 227 -52.58 -11.21 8.15
C SER A 227 -53.94 -10.85 8.74
N GLN A 228 -55.01 -11.52 8.30
CA GLN A 228 -56.27 -11.52 9.04
C GLN A 228 -56.39 -12.80 9.87
N GLN A 229 -56.43 -12.64 11.19
CA GLN A 229 -56.83 -13.68 12.14
C GLN A 229 -58.29 -14.08 11.91
N LYS A 230 -58.52 -15.38 11.96
CA LYS A 230 -59.77 -16.07 11.64
C LYS A 230 -60.97 -15.54 12.43
N VAL A 231 -61.98 -15.03 11.73
CA VAL A 231 -63.38 -15.04 12.18
C VAL A 231 -64.27 -15.37 10.98
N GLY A 232 -64.99 -16.49 11.06
CA GLY A 232 -66.11 -16.82 10.17
C GLY A 232 -65.76 -17.63 8.91
N ILE A 233 -66.35 -18.82 8.84
CA ILE A 233 -66.29 -19.85 7.77
C ILE A 233 -66.15 -19.27 6.36
N LEU A 234 -65.01 -19.51 5.69
CA LEU A 234 -64.81 -19.12 4.28
C LEU A 234 -63.75 -20.00 3.58
N GLU A 235 -63.96 -20.18 2.28
CA GLU A 235 -63.14 -20.92 1.30
C GLU A 235 -61.63 -20.66 1.47
N LYS A 236 -60.86 -21.75 1.56
CA LYS A 236 -59.46 -21.75 2.00
C LYS A 236 -58.43 -21.26 0.98
N ASP A 237 -58.81 -20.76 -0.20
CA ASP A 237 -57.85 -20.58 -1.31
C ASP A 237 -57.98 -19.27 -2.12
N VAL A 238 -58.37 -18.16 -1.47
CA VAL A 238 -58.53 -16.86 -2.17
C VAL A 238 -57.69 -15.75 -1.52
N GLN A 239 -56.74 -15.20 -2.28
CA GLN A 239 -55.89 -14.08 -1.86
C GLN A 239 -56.54 -12.72 -2.14
N ILE A 240 -56.16 -11.69 -1.37
CA ILE A 240 -56.69 -10.32 -1.49
C ILE A 240 -55.77 -9.50 -2.41
N ALA A 241 -56.31 -8.92 -3.49
CA ALA A 241 -55.53 -8.08 -4.41
C ALA A 241 -55.28 -6.67 -3.84
N PHE A 242 -54.16 -6.03 -4.22
CA PHE A 242 -53.83 -4.69 -3.73
C PHE A 242 -54.76 -3.63 -4.35
N PRO A 243 -55.07 -2.51 -3.66
CA PRO A 243 -55.99 -1.48 -4.16
C PRO A 243 -55.54 -0.79 -5.47
N ASN A 244 -54.24 -0.78 -5.74
CA ASN A 244 -53.65 -0.19 -6.94
C ASN A 244 -53.66 -1.13 -8.15
N ASP A 245 -54.00 -2.41 -7.98
CA ASP A 245 -54.25 -3.29 -9.11
C ASP A 245 -55.58 -2.84 -9.73
N ARG A 246 -55.57 -2.24 -10.93
CA ARG A 246 -56.79 -1.87 -11.67
C ARG A 246 -57.33 -3.09 -12.44
N SER A 247 -58.56 -3.04 -12.94
CA SER A 247 -59.16 -4.16 -13.71
C SER A 247 -58.37 -4.57 -14.96
N ALA A 248 -57.41 -3.74 -15.42
CA ALA A 248 -56.51 -4.01 -16.54
C ALA A 248 -55.02 -4.15 -16.14
N SER A 249 -54.68 -4.36 -14.85
CA SER A 249 -53.28 -4.62 -14.45
C SER A 249 -52.90 -6.09 -14.66
N ILE A 250 -51.78 -6.34 -15.36
CA ILE A 250 -51.24 -7.68 -15.71
C ILE A 250 -50.62 -8.41 -14.50
N ARG A 251 -51.03 -8.09 -13.26
CA ARG A 251 -50.56 -8.75 -12.04
C ARG A 251 -51.79 -9.31 -11.34
N PRO A 252 -51.88 -10.64 -11.20
CA PRO A 252 -51.19 -11.34 -10.11
C PRO A 252 -50.13 -12.37 -10.56
N SER A 253 -49.15 -12.63 -9.68
CA SER A 253 -47.93 -13.41 -9.99
C SER A 253 -48.10 -14.93 -10.07
N ASP A 254 -49.22 -15.50 -9.62
CA ASP A 254 -49.45 -16.96 -9.53
C ASP A 254 -50.67 -17.38 -10.35
N ARG A 255 -50.45 -18.18 -11.40
CA ARG A 255 -51.48 -18.70 -12.34
C ARG A 255 -52.55 -19.58 -11.67
N GLN A 256 -52.20 -20.21 -10.54
CA GLN A 256 -53.04 -21.21 -9.89
C GLN A 256 -53.88 -20.69 -8.71
N LYS A 257 -53.75 -19.40 -8.35
CA LYS A 257 -54.46 -18.83 -7.19
C LYS A 257 -55.54 -17.85 -7.61
N LYS A 258 -56.68 -17.90 -6.94
CA LYS A 258 -57.78 -16.95 -7.14
C LYS A 258 -57.56 -15.70 -6.31
N TYR A 259 -57.79 -14.53 -6.91
CA TYR A 259 -57.69 -13.24 -6.25
C TYR A 259 -59.05 -12.53 -6.21
N ARG A 260 -59.34 -11.85 -5.09
CA ARG A 260 -60.56 -11.03 -4.93
C ARG A 260 -60.24 -9.62 -4.44
N THR A 261 -61.13 -8.68 -4.72
CA THR A 261 -61.04 -7.29 -4.22
C THR A 261 -61.37 -7.20 -2.73
N ILE A 262 -60.74 -6.24 -2.04
CA ILE A 262 -60.86 -6.08 -0.57
C ILE A 262 -62.28 -5.68 -0.15
N PHE A 263 -62.90 -4.72 -0.86
CA PHE A 263 -64.18 -4.12 -0.45
C PHE A 263 -65.41 -4.81 -1.04
N THR A 264 -65.36 -5.20 -2.31
CA THR A 264 -66.52 -5.76 -3.02
C THR A 264 -66.53 -7.29 -3.07
N LYS A 265 -65.44 -7.95 -2.63
CA LYS A 265 -65.26 -9.42 -2.65
C LYS A 265 -65.48 -10.08 -4.02
N VAL A 266 -65.38 -9.31 -5.11
CA VAL A 266 -65.55 -9.80 -6.49
C VAL A 266 -64.29 -10.53 -6.91
N GLU A 267 -64.45 -11.75 -7.47
CA GLU A 267 -63.34 -12.49 -8.08
C GLU A 267 -62.77 -11.69 -9.26
N ARG A 268 -61.45 -11.60 -9.34
CA ARG A 268 -60.78 -10.95 -10.48
C ARG A 268 -60.42 -11.96 -11.55
N TYR A 269 -60.71 -11.58 -12.79
CA TYR A 269 -60.24 -12.28 -13.98
C TYR A 269 -58.72 -12.12 -14.11
N SER A 270 -58.00 -13.24 -14.24
CA SER A 270 -56.56 -13.27 -14.54
C SER A 270 -56.40 -13.56 -16.03
N TYR A 271 -55.93 -12.57 -16.78
CA TYR A 271 -55.61 -12.74 -18.20
C TYR A 271 -54.17 -13.24 -18.34
N VAL A 272 -54.00 -14.37 -19.01
CA VAL A 272 -52.70 -14.91 -19.39
C VAL A 272 -52.59 -14.81 -20.90
N ASP A 273 -51.60 -14.05 -21.37
CA ASP A 273 -51.33 -13.93 -22.80
C ASP A 273 -50.66 -15.24 -23.29
N PRO A 274 -51.28 -16.00 -24.21
CA PRO A 274 -50.75 -17.28 -24.68
C PRO A 274 -49.43 -17.14 -25.44
N ASP A 275 -49.12 -15.97 -26.02
CA ASP A 275 -47.90 -15.78 -26.81
C ASP A 275 -46.67 -15.44 -25.95
N PHE A 276 -46.88 -14.98 -24.71
CA PHE A 276 -45.82 -14.53 -23.80
C PHE A 276 -45.73 -15.32 -22.49
N ALA A 277 -46.68 -16.19 -22.20
CA ALA A 277 -46.63 -17.08 -21.04
C ALA A 277 -45.77 -18.31 -21.34
N PHE A 278 -44.96 -18.73 -20.36
CA PHE A 278 -44.21 -19.97 -20.47
C PHE A 278 -45.18 -21.16 -20.57
N THR A 279 -44.85 -22.09 -21.46
CA THR A 279 -45.55 -23.38 -21.50
C THR A 279 -45.24 -24.19 -20.25
N ASP A 280 -46.14 -25.09 -19.87
CA ASP A 280 -45.96 -25.94 -18.68
C ASP A 280 -44.66 -26.78 -18.79
N GLU A 281 -44.25 -27.15 -20.01
CA GLU A 281 -42.99 -27.83 -20.29
C GLU A 281 -41.75 -26.93 -20.07
N GLU A 282 -41.82 -25.66 -20.47
CA GLU A 282 -40.74 -24.69 -20.24
C GLU A 282 -40.61 -24.33 -18.76
N GLU A 283 -41.72 -24.19 -18.04
CA GLU A 283 -41.72 -24.01 -16.59
C GLU A 283 -41.08 -25.22 -15.89
N ALA A 284 -41.41 -26.44 -16.31
CA ALA A 284 -40.78 -27.66 -15.80
C ALA A 284 -39.27 -27.69 -16.09
N LYS A 285 -38.83 -27.33 -17.31
CA LYS A 285 -37.40 -27.19 -17.64
C LYS A 285 -36.71 -26.15 -16.77
N ARG A 286 -37.36 -25.02 -16.52
CA ARG A 286 -36.83 -23.95 -15.66
C ARG A 286 -36.68 -24.44 -14.22
N GLN A 287 -37.62 -25.23 -13.74
CA GLN A 287 -37.57 -25.83 -12.40
C GLN A 287 -36.45 -26.88 -12.30
N ILE A 288 -36.30 -27.75 -13.30
CA ILE A 288 -35.18 -28.71 -13.38
C ILE A 288 -33.83 -27.97 -13.37
N HIS A 289 -33.70 -26.90 -14.14
CA HIS A 289 -32.46 -26.12 -14.18
C HIS A 289 -32.16 -25.43 -12.84
N LYS A 290 -33.20 -24.96 -12.15
CA LYS A 290 -33.09 -24.39 -10.80
C LYS A 290 -32.65 -25.45 -9.78
N GLU A 291 -33.18 -26.66 -9.85
CA GLU A 291 -32.76 -27.78 -9.00
C GLU A 291 -31.33 -28.24 -9.31
N HIS A 292 -30.94 -28.26 -10.58
CA HIS A 292 -29.56 -28.54 -10.98
C HIS A 292 -28.57 -27.54 -10.36
N TYR A 293 -28.88 -26.24 -10.45
CA TYR A 293 -28.04 -25.21 -9.85
C TYR A 293 -27.98 -25.30 -8.32
N ALA A 294 -29.10 -25.64 -7.67
CA ALA A 294 -29.12 -25.89 -6.23
C ALA A 294 -28.23 -27.08 -5.82
N LYS A 295 -28.30 -28.19 -6.56
CA LYS A 295 -27.42 -29.36 -6.33
C LYS A 295 -25.95 -29.03 -6.57
N TYR A 296 -25.64 -28.25 -7.59
CA TYR A 296 -24.27 -27.79 -7.86
C TYR A 296 -23.69 -26.98 -6.69
N ILE A 297 -24.47 -26.04 -6.13
CA ILE A 297 -24.03 -25.25 -4.96
C ILE A 297 -23.77 -26.14 -3.74
N VAL A 298 -24.62 -27.14 -3.51
CA VAL A 298 -24.43 -28.10 -2.41
C VAL A 298 -23.16 -28.93 -2.63
N GLY A 299 -22.91 -29.43 -3.85
CA GLY A 299 -21.70 -30.18 -4.17
C GLY A 299 -20.40 -29.38 -3.94
N ILE A 300 -20.37 -28.10 -4.33
CA ILE A 300 -19.22 -27.21 -4.05
C ILE A 300 -19.02 -26.99 -2.55
N ARG A 301 -20.09 -27.04 -1.74
CA ARG A 301 -19.98 -26.95 -0.28
C ARG A 301 -19.40 -28.23 0.31
N GLU A 302 -19.85 -29.40 -0.15
CA GLU A 302 -19.34 -30.70 0.30
C GLU A 302 -17.86 -30.87 -0.06
N GLN A 303 -17.45 -30.42 -1.25
CA GLN A 303 -16.04 -30.46 -1.67
C GLN A 303 -15.14 -29.60 -0.77
N ARG A 304 -15.56 -28.39 -0.42
CA ARG A 304 -14.81 -27.52 0.51
C ARG A 304 -14.66 -28.14 1.89
N VAL A 305 -15.71 -28.79 2.40
CA VAL A 305 -15.65 -29.50 3.70
C VAL A 305 -14.67 -30.67 3.63
N LYS A 306 -14.63 -31.40 2.51
CA LYS A 306 -13.68 -32.50 2.32
C LYS A 306 -12.23 -32.02 2.24
N GLU A 307 -11.96 -30.96 1.47
CA GLU A 307 -10.62 -30.34 1.39
C GLU A 307 -10.14 -29.80 2.75
N GLU A 308 -11.06 -29.32 3.59
CA GLU A 308 -10.77 -28.88 4.95
C GLU A 308 -10.40 -30.07 5.86
N GLN A 309 -11.11 -31.19 5.76
CA GLN A 309 -10.77 -32.44 6.46
C GLN A 309 -9.44 -33.04 6.00
N ASP A 310 -9.13 -32.97 4.70
CA ASP A 310 -7.87 -33.48 4.14
C ASP A 310 -6.67 -32.63 4.63
N ARG A 311 -6.82 -31.30 4.74
CA ARG A 311 -5.79 -30.44 5.38
C ARG A 311 -5.59 -30.75 6.86
N GLU A 312 -6.68 -30.94 7.62
CA GLU A 312 -6.57 -31.34 9.02
C GLU A 312 -5.86 -32.69 9.16
N PHE A 313 -6.11 -33.62 8.23
CA PHE A 313 -5.39 -34.88 8.18
C PHE A 313 -3.90 -34.70 7.85
N GLU A 314 -3.53 -33.89 6.85
CA GLU A 314 -2.12 -33.62 6.51
C GLU A 314 -1.35 -32.93 7.64
N GLU A 315 -1.97 -31.98 8.37
CA GLU A 315 -1.35 -31.32 9.52
C GLU A 315 -1.11 -32.27 10.70
N LEU A 316 -1.98 -33.27 10.88
CA LEU A 316 -1.89 -34.24 11.98
C LEU A 316 -1.12 -35.53 11.60
N ASN A 317 -0.74 -35.70 10.33
CA ASN A 317 -0.08 -36.90 9.82
C ASN A 317 1.43 -36.90 10.15
N ASN A 318 1.76 -37.40 11.34
CA ASN A 318 3.14 -37.60 11.80
C ASN A 318 3.54 -39.09 11.60
N PRO A 319 4.72 -39.42 11.01
CA PRO A 319 5.15 -40.81 10.80
C PRO A 319 5.35 -41.63 12.08
N VAL A 320 5.29 -41.01 13.26
CA VAL A 320 5.41 -41.66 14.57
C VAL A 320 4.05 -41.95 15.22
N ASP A 321 2.97 -41.28 14.78
CA ASP A 321 1.66 -41.39 15.40
C ASP A 321 0.71 -42.28 14.57
N ILE A 322 0.39 -43.46 15.07
CA ILE A 322 -0.45 -44.48 14.38
C ILE A 322 -1.96 -44.17 14.57
N GLY A 323 -2.32 -42.97 15.04
CA GLY A 323 -3.72 -42.56 15.18
C GLY A 323 -4.48 -43.32 16.28
N LEU A 324 -3.78 -43.82 17.29
CA LEU A 324 -4.36 -44.47 18.46
C LEU A 324 -4.79 -43.42 19.48
N LYS A 325 -6.10 -43.25 19.67
CA LYS A 325 -6.65 -42.41 20.75
C LYS A 325 -6.16 -42.91 22.11
N SER A 326 -5.37 -42.10 22.80
CA SER A 326 -4.81 -42.41 24.12
C SER A 326 -5.90 -42.89 25.10
N ALA A 327 -5.67 -44.04 25.72
CA ALA A 327 -6.48 -44.66 26.79
C ALA A 327 -7.85 -45.25 26.41
N CYS A 328 -8.10 -45.57 25.13
CA CYS A 328 -9.26 -46.40 24.80
C CYS A 328 -8.97 -47.89 25.12
N GLY A 329 -9.40 -48.35 26.31
CA GLY A 329 -9.58 -49.79 26.61
C GLY A 329 -8.51 -50.50 27.46
N LEU A 330 -7.57 -49.80 28.12
CA LEU A 330 -6.57 -50.45 28.99
C LEU A 330 -6.81 -50.17 30.49
N VAL A 331 -6.79 -51.23 31.31
CA VAL A 331 -6.81 -51.15 32.78
C VAL A 331 -5.36 -51.24 33.29
N PRO A 332 -4.90 -50.33 34.16
CA PRO A 332 -3.49 -50.29 34.57
C PRO A 332 -3.09 -51.44 35.51
N PRO A 333 -1.88 -52.03 35.36
CA PRO A 333 -1.39 -53.12 36.19
C PRO A 333 -0.79 -52.60 37.51
N LYS A 334 -0.81 -53.46 38.55
CA LYS A 334 -0.20 -53.17 39.87
C LYS A 334 1.27 -53.61 39.89
N ILE A 335 2.17 -52.68 40.18
CA ILE A 335 3.62 -52.91 40.32
C ILE A 335 3.92 -53.52 41.70
N SER A 336 4.83 -54.49 41.78
CA SER A 336 5.30 -55.09 43.04
C SER A 336 6.74 -54.67 43.38
N LEU A 337 6.98 -54.37 44.66
CA LEU A 337 8.21 -53.77 45.22
C LEU A 337 9.51 -54.60 45.12
N LYS A 338 9.53 -55.73 44.42
CA LYS A 338 10.71 -56.62 44.37
C LYS A 338 11.66 -56.40 43.19
N GLU A 339 11.30 -55.58 42.21
CA GLU A 339 12.15 -55.31 41.03
C GLU A 339 13.08 -54.08 41.18
N LEU A 340 12.98 -53.33 42.29
CA LEU A 340 13.78 -52.11 42.52
C LEU A 340 15.13 -52.34 43.21
N ILE A 341 15.46 -53.57 43.64
CA ILE A 341 16.61 -53.82 44.54
C ILE A 341 17.82 -54.48 43.82
N GLN A 342 17.70 -54.87 42.55
CA GLN A 342 18.67 -55.79 41.93
C GLN A 342 19.59 -55.16 40.87
N SER A 343 20.13 -53.96 41.12
CA SER A 343 21.20 -53.43 40.26
C SER A 343 22.11 -52.40 40.96
N GLN A 344 22.96 -52.85 41.89
CA GLN A 344 24.17 -52.12 42.29
C GLN A 344 25.26 -53.12 42.77
N LEU A 345 26.16 -53.52 41.87
CA LEU A 345 27.42 -54.22 42.21
C LEU A 345 28.50 -53.17 42.50
N LYS A 346 29.08 -53.17 43.71
CA LYS A 346 30.18 -52.27 44.13
C LYS A 346 31.57 -52.84 43.79
N PRO A 347 32.54 -52.03 43.32
CA PRO A 347 33.95 -52.41 43.25
C PRO A 347 34.67 -52.28 44.61
N GLN A 348 35.62 -53.18 44.90
CA GLN A 348 36.38 -53.22 46.17
C GLN A 348 37.60 -52.28 46.16
N ILE A 349 37.82 -51.54 47.26
CA ILE A 349 39.03 -50.73 47.53
C ILE A 349 39.76 -51.32 48.75
N THR A 350 41.06 -51.60 48.62
CA THR A 350 41.95 -52.07 49.70
C THR A 350 42.38 -50.95 50.65
N PRO A 351 42.41 -51.14 51.97
CA PRO A 351 42.77 -50.09 52.93
C PRO A 351 44.29 -49.90 53.07
N SER A 352 44.73 -48.64 52.93
CA SER A 352 46.10 -48.18 53.19
C SER A 352 46.45 -48.26 54.69
N SER A 353 47.66 -48.72 54.99
CA SER A 353 48.21 -48.99 56.33
C SER A 353 48.23 -47.75 57.23
N LYS A 354 47.67 -47.87 58.44
CA LYS A 354 47.71 -46.84 59.50
C LYS A 354 49.16 -46.61 59.97
N GLY A 355 49.69 -45.40 59.77
CA GLY A 355 50.94 -44.97 60.46
C GLY A 355 51.87 -43.98 59.72
N CYS A 356 51.65 -43.64 58.45
CA CYS A 356 52.58 -42.77 57.71
C CYS A 356 52.34 -41.26 57.98
N LEU A 357 53.41 -40.49 58.21
CA LEU A 357 53.40 -39.03 58.23
C LEU A 357 53.10 -38.50 56.82
N LEU A 358 52.11 -37.61 56.69
CA LEU A 358 51.79 -36.96 55.42
C LEU A 358 52.75 -35.79 55.23
N THR A 359 53.58 -35.84 54.19
CA THR A 359 54.42 -34.71 53.79
C THR A 359 53.63 -33.76 52.88
N THR A 360 53.95 -32.47 52.91
CA THR A 360 53.31 -31.44 52.07
C THR A 360 53.38 -31.77 50.57
N GLN A 361 54.47 -32.39 50.12
CA GLN A 361 54.60 -32.89 48.74
C GLN A 361 53.62 -34.03 48.41
N LYS A 362 53.39 -34.98 49.33
CA LYS A 362 52.42 -36.06 49.13
C LYS A 362 51.00 -35.50 49.05
N LEU A 363 50.65 -34.56 49.92
CA LEU A 363 49.35 -33.86 49.91
C LEU A 363 49.12 -33.09 48.60
N ALA A 364 50.09 -32.31 48.14
CA ALA A 364 50.00 -31.59 46.87
C ALA A 364 49.88 -32.55 45.66
N SER A 365 50.60 -33.67 45.69
CA SER A 365 50.50 -34.69 44.62
C SER A 365 49.18 -35.45 44.63
N GLU A 366 48.61 -35.72 45.82
CA GLU A 366 47.28 -36.30 45.96
C GLU A 366 46.20 -35.31 45.53
N GLU A 367 46.32 -34.03 45.89
CA GLU A 367 45.43 -32.95 45.45
C GLU A 367 45.43 -32.81 43.92
N GLN A 368 46.60 -32.78 43.28
CA GLN A 368 46.70 -32.75 41.81
C GLN A 368 46.05 -33.98 41.17
N ARG A 369 46.31 -35.20 41.69
CA ARG A 369 45.66 -36.42 41.19
C ARG A 369 44.14 -36.38 41.38
N SER A 370 43.67 -35.83 42.49
CA SER A 370 42.25 -35.73 42.79
C SER A 370 41.53 -34.66 41.98
N LEU A 371 42.22 -33.61 41.54
CA LEU A 371 41.69 -32.64 40.58
C LEU A 371 41.40 -33.25 39.20
N PHE A 372 42.11 -34.31 38.80
CA PHE A 372 41.85 -35.04 37.55
C PHE A 372 40.80 -36.16 37.68
N ARG A 373 40.21 -36.40 38.86
CA ARG A 373 39.13 -37.39 39.01
C ARG A 373 37.85 -36.93 38.32
N GLU A 374 37.07 -37.92 37.85
CA GLU A 374 35.72 -37.72 37.30
C GLU A 374 34.75 -37.26 38.40
N PHE A 375 33.74 -36.48 37.99
CA PHE A 375 32.73 -35.96 38.90
C PHE A 375 31.72 -37.05 39.26
N THR A 376 31.39 -37.14 40.54
CA THR A 376 30.32 -38.00 41.04
C THR A 376 29.00 -37.24 41.01
N GLU A 377 28.07 -37.66 40.14
CA GLU A 377 26.74 -37.06 39.98
C GLU A 377 25.69 -37.81 40.82
N GLY A 378 24.58 -37.13 41.17
CA GLY A 378 23.45 -37.74 41.89
C GLY A 378 23.67 -37.96 43.40
N LEU A 379 24.37 -37.05 44.07
CA LEU A 379 24.64 -37.16 45.50
C LEU A 379 23.44 -36.77 46.38
N SER A 380 23.28 -37.48 47.50
CA SER A 380 22.23 -37.22 48.48
C SER A 380 22.47 -35.90 49.23
N ALA A 381 21.42 -35.09 49.39
CA ALA A 381 21.50 -33.83 50.14
C ALA A 381 21.58 -34.05 51.67
N ILE A 382 21.05 -35.17 52.15
CA ILE A 382 20.96 -35.56 53.57
C ILE A 382 21.47 -37.00 53.69
N PRO A 383 22.22 -37.35 54.75
CA PRO A 383 22.63 -38.74 55.00
C PRO A 383 21.42 -39.61 55.36
N ILE A 384 21.16 -40.64 54.55
CA ILE A 384 20.00 -41.55 54.71
C ILE A 384 20.46 -42.84 55.40
N GLY A 385 21.64 -43.35 55.03
CA GLY A 385 22.20 -44.59 55.59
C GLY A 385 22.65 -44.44 57.04
N ALA A 386 22.56 -45.52 57.83
CA ALA A 386 23.04 -45.54 59.22
C ALA A 386 24.55 -45.23 59.31
N GLN A 387 25.35 -45.82 58.41
CA GLN A 387 26.79 -45.55 58.30
C GLN A 387 27.08 -44.09 57.89
N GLU A 388 26.28 -43.52 56.99
CA GLU A 388 26.43 -42.12 56.57
C GLU A 388 26.13 -41.16 57.73
N LYS A 389 25.10 -41.44 58.53
CA LYS A 389 24.75 -40.61 59.71
C LYS A 389 25.83 -40.65 60.79
N GLU A 390 26.40 -41.82 61.05
CA GLU A 390 27.51 -41.95 61.98
C GLU A 390 28.76 -41.24 61.47
N GLU A 391 29.15 -41.45 60.22
CA GLU A 391 30.38 -40.87 59.66
C GLU A 391 30.30 -39.34 59.49
N CYS A 392 29.15 -38.81 59.07
CA CYS A 392 28.92 -37.38 58.89
C CYS A 392 28.76 -36.60 60.20
N SER A 393 28.52 -37.27 61.34
CA SER A 393 28.44 -36.63 62.67
C SER A 393 29.79 -36.63 63.42
N LEU A 394 30.80 -37.34 62.91
CA LEU A 394 32.12 -37.40 63.52
C LEU A 394 32.93 -36.11 63.32
N LYS A 395 33.63 -35.69 64.38
CA LYS A 395 34.62 -34.60 64.30
C LYS A 395 35.87 -35.08 63.56
N LEU A 396 36.10 -34.53 62.37
CA LEU A 396 37.34 -34.76 61.63
C LEU A 396 38.55 -34.18 62.38
N THR A 397 39.68 -34.88 62.34
CA THR A 397 40.97 -34.38 62.84
C THR A 397 41.55 -33.34 61.87
N PRO A 398 42.44 -32.43 62.29
CA PRO A 398 43.08 -31.48 61.38
C PRO A 398 43.78 -32.14 60.19
N LYS A 399 44.39 -33.31 60.40
CA LYS A 399 45.00 -34.13 59.34
C LYS A 399 43.97 -34.59 58.30
N GLN A 400 42.78 -34.95 58.75
CA GLN A 400 41.68 -35.39 57.89
C GLN A 400 41.01 -34.21 57.18
N LEU A 401 40.88 -33.06 57.84
CA LEU A 401 40.32 -31.84 57.24
C LEU A 401 41.18 -31.36 56.06
N HIS A 402 42.51 -31.47 56.15
CA HIS A 402 43.43 -31.12 55.06
C HIS A 402 43.34 -32.08 53.85
N GLN A 403 42.69 -33.24 54.01
CA GLN A 403 42.38 -34.17 52.91
C GLN A 403 41.03 -33.84 52.24
N VAL A 404 40.28 -32.87 52.76
CA VAL A 404 39.08 -32.31 52.13
C VAL A 404 39.47 -31.00 51.47
N VAL A 405 39.42 -30.96 50.14
CA VAL A 405 39.77 -29.76 49.37
C VAL A 405 38.50 -29.13 48.85
N ILE A 406 38.24 -27.90 49.26
CA ILE A 406 37.13 -27.06 48.82
C ILE A 406 37.74 -25.89 48.07
N GLY A 407 37.43 -25.74 46.78
CA GLY A 407 38.07 -24.71 45.97
C GLY A 407 37.21 -24.20 44.83
N PRO A 408 37.56 -23.03 44.26
CA PRO A 408 38.57 -22.07 44.73
C PRO A 408 38.09 -21.25 45.95
N SER A 409 39.01 -20.68 46.73
CA SER A 409 38.70 -19.80 47.88
C SER A 409 38.18 -18.42 47.46
N LEU A 410 38.46 -18.03 46.22
CA LEU A 410 37.98 -16.82 45.56
C LEU A 410 37.34 -17.19 44.23
N ILE A 411 36.06 -16.87 44.06
CA ILE A 411 35.29 -17.02 42.83
C ILE A 411 35.09 -15.63 42.25
N GLU A 412 35.87 -15.29 41.23
CA GLU A 412 35.76 -14.03 40.51
C GLU A 412 34.86 -14.22 39.31
N PHE A 413 33.74 -13.51 39.21
CA PHE A 413 32.89 -13.55 38.01
C PHE A 413 33.35 -12.56 36.92
N GLY A 414 34.12 -11.53 37.29
CA GLY A 414 34.52 -10.46 36.39
C GLY A 414 33.41 -9.43 36.21
N GLN A 415 33.27 -8.90 34.98
CA GLN A 415 32.22 -7.94 34.64
C GLN A 415 30.94 -8.68 34.26
N VAL A 416 29.86 -8.43 35.01
CA VAL A 416 28.57 -9.11 34.88
C VAL A 416 27.48 -8.05 34.67
N CYS A 417 26.57 -8.27 33.73
CA CYS A 417 25.47 -7.34 33.50
C CYS A 417 24.36 -7.47 34.54
N ILE A 418 23.67 -6.37 34.83
CA ILE A 418 22.47 -6.38 35.68
C ILE A 418 21.44 -7.39 35.14
N CYS A 419 20.80 -8.15 36.03
CA CYS A 419 19.84 -9.20 35.70
C CYS A 419 20.37 -10.36 34.83
N SER A 420 21.69 -10.43 34.57
CA SER A 420 22.28 -11.61 33.94
C SER A 420 22.46 -12.73 34.96
N ILE A 421 22.33 -13.97 34.48
CA ILE A 421 22.59 -15.18 35.26
C ILE A 421 23.99 -15.66 34.85
N SER A 422 24.94 -15.61 35.77
CA SER A 422 26.29 -16.11 35.53
C SER A 422 26.59 -17.29 36.44
N GLU A 423 27.13 -18.37 35.87
CA GLU A 423 27.46 -19.59 36.61
C GLU A 423 28.97 -19.83 36.65
N ARG A 424 29.51 -20.13 37.84
CA ARG A 424 30.87 -20.62 38.01
C ARG A 424 30.91 -21.86 38.89
N GLN A 425 31.80 -22.78 38.56
CA GLN A 425 31.90 -24.06 39.25
C GLN A 425 32.83 -23.96 40.48
N MET A 426 32.32 -24.39 41.63
CA MET A 426 33.10 -24.63 42.84
C MET A 426 33.25 -26.13 43.04
N TYR A 427 34.46 -26.63 43.25
CA TYR A 427 34.70 -28.07 43.43
C TYR A 427 34.91 -28.43 44.90
N ILE A 428 34.40 -29.60 45.26
CA ILE A 428 34.62 -30.22 46.56
C ILE A 428 35.18 -31.61 46.34
N ILE A 429 36.32 -31.89 46.95
CA ILE A 429 37.07 -33.13 46.82
C ILE A 429 37.18 -33.76 48.19
N ASN A 430 36.68 -34.99 48.31
CA ASN A 430 36.86 -35.82 49.49
C ASN A 430 37.97 -36.84 49.25
N ASN A 431 39.16 -36.66 49.82
CA ASN A 431 40.22 -37.68 49.77
C ASN A 431 40.20 -38.66 50.96
N LEU A 432 39.20 -38.57 51.83
CA LEU A 432 39.07 -39.47 52.97
C LEU A 432 38.38 -40.79 52.55
N PRO A 433 38.68 -41.89 53.26
CA PRO A 433 37.98 -43.16 53.10
C PRO A 433 36.61 -43.17 53.82
N LYS A 434 36.04 -42.00 54.14
CA LYS A 434 34.82 -41.82 54.94
C LYS A 434 33.84 -40.90 54.22
N PHE A 435 32.56 -41.04 54.53
CA PHE A 435 31.52 -40.09 54.09
C PHE A 435 31.66 -38.76 54.82
N ILE A 436 31.44 -37.67 54.09
CA ILE A 436 31.52 -36.31 54.62
C ILE A 436 30.28 -35.56 54.19
N TRP A 437 29.73 -34.77 55.09
CA TRP A 437 28.62 -33.88 54.78
C TRP A 437 29.10 -32.45 54.70
N VAL A 438 28.84 -31.79 53.58
CA VAL A 438 29.16 -30.37 53.35
C VAL A 438 27.88 -29.61 53.10
N GLN A 439 27.69 -28.52 53.82
CA GLN A 439 26.56 -27.61 53.67
C GLN A 439 27.07 -26.19 53.41
N LEU A 440 26.45 -25.49 52.46
CA LEU A 440 26.68 -24.08 52.16
C LEU A 440 25.56 -23.25 52.80
N GLU A 441 25.95 -22.19 53.49
CA GLU A 441 25.07 -21.20 54.10
C GLU A 441 25.08 -19.94 53.25
N ILE A 442 23.96 -19.65 52.58
CA ILE A 442 23.83 -18.53 51.64
C ILE A 442 22.70 -17.63 52.10
N ASP A 443 23.08 -16.50 52.71
CA ASP A 443 22.14 -15.51 53.28
C ASP A 443 21.85 -14.33 52.33
N CYS A 444 22.30 -14.41 51.08
CA CYS A 444 22.23 -13.32 50.11
C CYS A 444 21.30 -13.65 48.94
N LYS A 445 20.44 -12.69 48.58
CA LYS A 445 19.42 -12.82 47.52
C LYS A 445 20.03 -13.10 46.15
N GLU A 446 21.19 -12.51 45.90
CA GLU A 446 21.89 -12.53 44.61
C GLU A 446 22.51 -13.89 44.27
N LEU A 447 22.60 -14.79 45.26
CA LEU A 447 23.18 -16.14 45.12
C LEU A 447 22.14 -17.23 45.41
N GLN A 448 20.85 -16.92 45.52
CA GLN A 448 19.82 -17.90 45.92
C GLN A 448 19.59 -19.00 44.90
N GLN A 449 19.94 -18.79 43.63
CA GLN A 449 19.82 -19.81 42.59
C GLN A 449 20.88 -20.92 42.71
N THR A 450 21.89 -20.74 43.57
CA THR A 450 22.89 -21.78 43.86
C THR A 450 22.20 -23.00 44.48
N SER A 451 22.27 -24.12 43.77
CA SER A 451 21.72 -25.39 44.24
C SER A 451 22.54 -26.56 43.68
N PRO A 452 22.71 -27.66 44.43
CA PRO A 452 22.25 -27.93 45.80
C PRO A 452 23.12 -27.28 46.88
N LEU A 453 22.53 -26.95 48.04
CA LEU A 453 23.24 -26.34 49.18
C LEU A 453 23.90 -27.36 50.11
N SER A 454 23.48 -28.63 50.09
CA SER A 454 24.04 -29.67 50.95
C SER A 454 24.34 -30.94 50.15
N HIS A 455 25.47 -31.57 50.46
CA HIS A 455 25.96 -32.75 49.76
C HIS A 455 26.59 -33.74 50.73
N VAL A 456 26.20 -35.01 50.62
CA VAL A 456 26.91 -36.15 51.20
C VAL A 456 27.92 -36.64 50.17
N LEU A 457 29.21 -36.52 50.49
CA LEU A 457 30.32 -36.91 49.64
C LEU A 457 30.79 -38.32 50.00
N PRO A 458 30.76 -39.27 49.06
CA PRO A 458 31.35 -40.58 49.23
C PRO A 458 32.86 -40.53 49.48
N PRO A 459 33.43 -41.62 50.02
CA PRO A 459 34.87 -41.78 50.10
C PRO A 459 35.56 -41.58 48.75
N THR A 460 36.68 -40.87 48.72
CA THR A 460 37.51 -40.66 47.51
C THR A 460 36.80 -40.01 46.31
N SER A 461 35.68 -39.29 46.52
CA SER A 461 34.89 -38.67 45.45
C SER A 461 35.25 -37.20 45.17
N LYS A 462 34.81 -36.71 44.00
CA LYS A 462 34.89 -35.30 43.60
C LYS A 462 33.53 -34.82 43.10
N THR A 463 33.13 -33.63 43.51
CA THR A 463 31.82 -33.03 43.19
C THR A 463 32.00 -31.57 42.79
N ARG A 464 31.07 -31.05 42.01
CA ARG A 464 30.96 -29.65 41.62
C ARG A 464 29.65 -29.05 42.16
N ILE A 465 29.72 -27.82 42.61
CA ILE A 465 28.57 -27.00 43.01
C ILE A 465 28.55 -25.79 42.08
N PRO A 466 27.45 -25.59 41.34
CA PRO A 466 27.29 -24.42 40.50
C PRO A 466 26.98 -23.20 41.38
N VAL A 467 27.91 -22.25 41.40
CA VAL A 467 27.70 -20.94 42.02
C VAL A 467 27.08 -20.03 40.96
N VAL A 468 25.76 -19.86 41.06
CA VAL A 468 24.95 -19.01 40.20
C VAL A 468 24.78 -17.63 40.84
N LEU A 469 25.19 -16.60 40.13
CA LEU A 469 25.09 -15.19 40.52
C LEU A 469 24.04 -14.48 39.66
N GLU A 470 23.05 -13.90 40.32
CA GLU A 470 22.00 -13.05 39.73
C GLU A 470 21.97 -11.72 40.50
N THR A 471 22.46 -10.65 39.88
CA THR A 471 22.59 -9.34 40.54
C THR A 471 21.55 -8.34 40.05
N THR A 472 20.86 -7.68 40.99
CA THR A 472 19.88 -6.62 40.72
C THR A 472 20.43 -5.22 40.98
N THR A 473 21.64 -5.10 41.53
CA THR A 473 22.28 -3.83 41.93
C THR A 473 23.55 -3.58 41.13
N LEU A 474 23.72 -2.38 40.58
CA LEU A 474 24.93 -1.96 39.88
C LEU A 474 26.09 -1.71 40.86
N GLY A 475 27.33 -1.96 40.41
CA GLY A 475 28.56 -1.72 41.18
C GLY A 475 29.29 -3.00 41.60
N ASP A 476 30.29 -2.84 42.47
CA ASP A 476 31.11 -3.97 42.93
C ASP A 476 30.34 -4.84 43.94
N PHE A 477 30.19 -6.12 43.60
CA PHE A 477 29.62 -7.13 44.48
C PHE A 477 30.75 -7.95 45.13
N LYS A 478 30.78 -7.96 46.46
CA LYS A 478 31.74 -8.75 47.25
C LYS A 478 31.01 -9.38 48.44
N LYS A 479 30.83 -10.70 48.43
CA LYS A 479 30.20 -11.44 49.55
C LYS A 479 30.94 -12.75 49.83
N SER A 480 30.98 -13.18 51.08
CA SER A 480 31.52 -14.46 51.49
C SER A 480 30.40 -15.48 51.68
N ILE A 481 30.51 -16.65 51.04
CA ILE A 481 29.67 -17.82 51.28
C ILE A 481 30.33 -18.65 52.38
N ASN A 482 29.60 -18.92 53.47
CA ASN A 482 30.09 -19.79 54.52
C ASN A 482 29.74 -21.24 54.18
N TYR A 483 30.62 -22.16 54.54
CA TYR A 483 30.34 -23.59 54.44
C TYR A 483 30.69 -24.30 55.75
N THR A 484 29.95 -25.37 56.03
CA THR A 484 30.19 -26.25 57.17
C THR A 484 30.47 -27.67 56.71
N VAL A 485 31.48 -28.30 57.32
CA VAL A 485 31.83 -29.71 57.12
C VAL A 485 31.50 -30.48 58.39
N ASN A 486 30.69 -31.53 58.26
CA ASN A 486 30.19 -32.35 59.36
C ASN A 486 29.60 -31.51 60.52
N THR A 487 28.90 -30.41 60.24
CA THR A 487 28.32 -29.45 61.22
C THR A 487 29.32 -28.82 62.22
N ARG A 488 30.63 -29.05 62.07
CA ARG A 488 31.63 -28.71 63.10
C ARG A 488 32.78 -27.86 62.62
N HIS A 489 33.13 -27.96 61.34
CA HIS A 489 34.23 -27.19 60.76
C HIS A 489 33.65 -26.16 59.82
N THR A 490 33.88 -24.89 60.11
CA THR A 490 33.43 -23.77 59.29
C THR A 490 34.57 -23.28 58.39
N GLY A 491 34.21 -22.86 57.19
CA GLY A 491 35.09 -22.14 56.28
C GLY A 491 34.29 -21.14 55.45
N HIS A 492 34.97 -20.36 54.63
CA HIS A 492 34.33 -19.38 53.76
C HIS A 492 34.99 -19.35 52.38
N VAL A 493 34.19 -18.99 51.38
CA VAL A 493 34.62 -18.72 50.01
C VAL A 493 34.16 -17.32 49.64
N MET A 494 35.05 -16.52 49.07
CA MET A 494 34.72 -15.16 48.65
C MET A 494 34.23 -15.15 47.20
N VAL A 495 33.12 -14.49 46.96
CA VAL A 495 32.58 -14.23 45.62
C VAL A 495 32.75 -12.75 45.32
N THR A 496 33.35 -12.45 44.17
CA THR A 496 33.56 -11.07 43.70
C THR A 496 33.11 -10.88 42.26
N SER A 497 32.46 -9.75 41.96
CA SER A 497 32.09 -9.35 40.60
C SER A 497 31.93 -7.83 40.51
N THR A 498 32.01 -7.29 39.29
CA THR A 498 31.67 -5.88 39.00
C THR A 498 30.44 -5.86 38.12
N VAL A 499 29.34 -5.34 38.66
CA VAL A 499 28.04 -5.30 37.98
C VAL A 499 27.93 -4.04 37.13
N VAL A 500 27.80 -4.22 35.83
CA VAL A 500 27.76 -3.15 34.82
C VAL A 500 26.40 -3.10 34.11
N PRO A 501 25.98 -1.94 33.59
CA PRO A 501 24.78 -1.88 32.73
C PRO A 501 25.04 -2.60 31.40
N VAL A 502 23.94 -2.96 30.71
CA VAL A 502 23.99 -3.49 29.35
C VAL A 502 24.56 -2.42 28.42
N ALA A 503 25.50 -2.76 27.56
CA ALA A 503 26.13 -1.82 26.64
C ALA A 503 26.53 -2.52 25.34
N LEU A 504 26.40 -1.79 24.23
CA LEU A 504 26.86 -2.20 22.91
C LEU A 504 27.97 -1.26 22.45
N ASP A 505 28.89 -1.78 21.64
CA ASP A 505 29.94 -1.00 21.00
C ASP A 505 29.69 -0.94 19.48
N LEU A 506 29.95 0.22 18.86
CA LEU A 506 29.88 0.40 17.40
C LEU A 506 31.24 0.10 16.77
N SER A 507 31.26 -0.46 15.56
CA SER A 507 32.50 -0.57 14.78
C SER A 507 33.12 0.80 14.47
N THR A 508 32.28 1.80 14.17
CA THR A 508 32.68 3.17 13.81
C THR A 508 31.58 4.17 14.19
N GLU A 509 31.95 5.36 14.67
CA GLU A 509 30.99 6.45 14.96
C GLU A 509 30.61 7.29 13.73
N GLU A 510 31.46 7.28 12.69
CA GLU A 510 31.25 7.96 11.43
C GLU A 510 31.37 6.98 10.26
N LEU A 511 30.37 6.99 9.38
CA LEU A 511 30.21 6.02 8.31
C LEU A 511 30.09 6.72 6.96
N ILE A 512 31.04 6.47 6.06
CA ILE A 512 31.08 7.10 4.73
C ILE A 512 30.59 6.10 3.68
N LEU A 513 29.47 6.42 3.03
CA LEU A 513 28.88 5.62 1.96
C LEU A 513 29.38 6.12 0.61
N LYS A 514 30.00 5.22 -0.15
CA LYS A 514 30.49 5.49 -1.51
C LYS A 514 29.65 4.73 -2.53
N PRO A 515 29.53 5.23 -3.78
CA PRO A 515 28.86 4.51 -4.84
C PRO A 515 29.62 3.22 -5.17
N ILE A 516 28.94 2.09 -5.14
CA ILE A 516 29.49 0.79 -5.52
C ILE A 516 29.20 0.56 -7.02
N PRO A 517 30.24 0.48 -7.88
CA PRO A 517 30.04 0.24 -9.31
C PRO A 517 29.36 -1.11 -9.57
N GLY A 518 28.33 -1.11 -10.43
CA GLY A 518 27.66 -2.33 -10.87
C GLY A 518 26.41 -2.73 -10.09
N LEU A 519 26.09 -2.07 -8.96
CA LEU A 519 24.81 -2.25 -8.27
C LEU A 519 23.70 -1.38 -8.89
N LEU A 520 22.45 -1.82 -8.72
CA LEU A 520 21.28 -1.04 -9.10
C LEU A 520 21.24 0.28 -8.31
N ILE A 521 20.68 1.33 -8.92
CA ILE A 521 20.60 2.69 -8.38
C ILE A 521 20.08 2.71 -6.93
N GLU A 522 19.00 1.98 -6.66
CA GLU A 522 18.35 1.89 -5.33
C GLU A 522 19.23 1.22 -4.26
N SER A 523 20.27 0.50 -4.69
CA SER A 523 21.20 -0.25 -3.85
C SER A 523 22.65 0.23 -3.96
N GLY A 524 22.91 1.28 -4.74
CA GLY A 524 24.27 1.70 -5.10
C GLY A 524 25.09 2.26 -3.94
N PHE A 525 24.45 2.71 -2.86
CA PHE A 525 25.09 3.26 -1.66
C PHE A 525 24.71 2.42 -0.44
N ARG A 526 25.52 1.39 -0.18
CA ARG A 526 25.32 0.46 0.93
C ARG A 526 26.64 0.20 1.64
N THR A 527 26.55 0.03 2.95
CA THR A 527 27.67 -0.40 3.78
C THR A 527 27.14 -1.12 5.01
N THR A 528 28.01 -1.80 5.74
CA THR A 528 27.66 -2.56 6.94
C THR A 528 28.28 -1.92 8.17
N LEU A 529 27.50 -1.85 9.25
CA LEU A 529 27.93 -1.39 10.57
C LEU A 529 27.78 -2.55 11.55
N THR A 530 28.86 -2.96 12.20
CA THR A 530 28.82 -4.06 13.16
C THR A 530 28.57 -3.54 14.57
N LEU A 531 27.57 -4.11 15.24
CA LEU A 531 27.30 -3.94 16.66
C LEU A 531 27.98 -5.06 17.44
N TYR A 532 28.80 -4.73 18.43
CA TYR A 532 29.48 -5.71 19.28
C TYR A 532 28.85 -5.74 20.67
N ASN A 533 28.37 -6.93 21.09
CA ASN A 533 27.99 -7.17 22.46
C ASN A 533 29.12 -7.89 23.20
N ARG A 534 29.94 -7.12 23.92
CA ARG A 534 31.03 -7.68 24.76
C ARG A 534 30.55 -8.11 26.15
N ARG A 535 29.24 -8.07 26.40
CA ARG A 535 28.63 -8.36 27.70
C ARG A 535 27.99 -9.74 27.73
N ASN A 536 27.83 -10.26 28.94
CA ASN A 536 27.21 -11.55 29.27
C ASN A 536 25.67 -11.47 29.41
N HIS A 537 25.04 -10.57 28.66
CA HIS A 537 23.59 -10.41 28.65
C HIS A 537 23.17 -10.00 27.24
N PRO A 538 22.08 -10.59 26.68
CA PRO A 538 21.53 -10.13 25.41
C PRO A 538 21.12 -8.65 25.48
N ALA A 539 21.50 -7.88 24.46
CA ALA A 539 21.27 -6.45 24.42
C ALA A 539 20.22 -6.10 23.36
N ASP A 540 19.05 -5.66 23.83
CA ASP A 540 17.99 -5.13 22.97
C ASP A 540 18.33 -3.70 22.54
N PHE A 541 18.25 -3.45 21.23
CA PHE A 541 18.55 -2.15 20.66
C PHE A 541 17.49 -1.64 19.68
N CYS A 542 17.45 -0.32 19.52
CA CYS A 542 16.57 0.39 18.60
C CYS A 542 17.26 1.61 18.02
N TRP A 543 17.34 1.68 16.69
CA TRP A 543 17.81 2.84 15.95
C TRP A 543 16.70 3.87 15.83
N LYS A 544 16.99 5.13 16.19
CA LYS A 544 16.12 6.26 15.86
C LYS A 544 16.90 7.32 15.08
N PRO A 545 16.42 7.71 13.90
CA PRO A 545 17.07 8.77 13.15
C PRO A 545 16.72 10.14 13.76
N LYS A 546 17.67 11.07 13.71
CA LYS A 546 17.41 12.47 14.04
C LYS A 546 17.03 13.22 12.76
N ILE A 547 15.76 13.60 12.68
CA ILE A 547 15.23 14.35 11.54
C ILE A 547 15.77 15.78 11.63
N ARG A 548 16.62 16.17 10.68
CA ARG A 548 17.01 17.58 10.44
C ARG A 548 16.03 18.24 9.46
N ASP A 549 16.17 19.55 9.24
CA ASP A 549 15.30 20.32 8.33
C ASP A 549 15.26 19.78 6.89
N LYS A 550 16.34 19.11 6.45
CA LYS A 550 16.46 18.47 5.12
C LYS A 550 15.88 17.03 5.08
N GLY A 551 15.21 16.56 6.14
CA GLY A 551 14.71 15.19 6.25
C GLY A 551 15.82 14.16 6.51
N ILE A 552 15.57 12.88 6.21
CA ILE A 552 16.54 11.78 6.28
C ILE A 552 16.39 10.91 5.03
N ALA A 553 17.51 10.64 4.33
CA ALA A 553 17.58 9.71 3.21
C ALA A 553 18.31 8.40 3.54
N PHE A 554 18.70 8.19 4.79
CA PHE A 554 19.38 6.98 5.25
C PHE A 554 18.41 6.01 5.91
N SER A 555 18.65 4.71 5.75
CA SER A 555 17.95 3.65 6.48
C SER A 555 18.95 2.63 7.03
N ILE A 556 18.66 2.09 8.22
CA ILE A 556 19.47 1.05 8.88
C ILE A 556 18.59 -0.17 9.10
N ARG A 557 19.07 -1.35 8.72
CA ARG A 557 18.38 -2.63 8.90
C ARG A 557 19.31 -3.66 9.58
N PRO A 558 18.87 -4.33 10.65
CA PRO A 558 17.57 -4.19 11.29
C PRO A 558 17.46 -2.88 12.10
N ALA A 559 16.28 -2.24 12.09
CA ALA A 559 16.05 -1.01 12.87
C ALA A 559 15.92 -1.28 14.37
N ARG A 560 15.51 -2.49 14.74
CA ARG A 560 15.42 -3.00 16.12
C ARG A 560 15.82 -4.47 16.10
N GLY A 561 16.46 -4.92 17.17
CA GLY A 561 16.86 -6.31 17.30
C GLY A 561 17.51 -6.55 18.65
N THR A 562 17.97 -7.77 18.84
CA THR A 562 18.68 -8.22 20.03
C THR A 562 20.02 -8.76 19.58
N VAL A 563 21.10 -8.35 20.25
CA VAL A 563 22.44 -8.91 20.06
C VAL A 563 22.71 -9.84 21.23
N GLU A 564 22.86 -11.14 20.95
CA GLU A 564 23.14 -12.15 21.97
C GLU A 564 24.45 -11.86 22.72
N GLU A 565 24.60 -12.46 23.88
CA GLU A 565 25.83 -12.34 24.68
C GLU A 565 27.08 -12.76 23.91
N PHE A 566 28.16 -11.97 24.03
CA PHE A 566 29.44 -12.20 23.34
C PHE A 566 29.35 -12.37 21.81
N SER A 567 28.28 -11.87 21.20
CA SER A 567 28.05 -11.93 19.75
C SER A 567 28.14 -10.56 19.08
N ASP A 568 28.24 -10.59 17.76
CA ASP A 568 28.22 -9.44 16.88
C ASP A 568 27.03 -9.49 15.92
N LEU A 569 26.53 -8.31 15.54
CA LEU A 569 25.42 -8.17 14.60
C LEU A 569 25.72 -7.10 13.56
N ASP A 570 25.74 -7.50 12.30
CA ASP A 570 25.89 -6.59 11.17
C ASP A 570 24.56 -5.92 10.81
N CYS A 571 24.55 -4.58 10.85
CA CYS A 571 23.47 -3.73 10.40
C CYS A 571 23.79 -3.15 9.01
N GLU A 572 22.92 -3.39 8.04
CA GLU A 572 23.00 -2.78 6.72
C GLU A 572 22.55 -1.33 6.77
N VAL A 573 23.41 -0.41 6.33
CA VAL A 573 23.10 1.02 6.19
C VAL A 573 22.99 1.35 4.70
N VAL A 574 21.82 1.85 4.30
CA VAL A 574 21.50 2.19 2.91
C VAL A 574 21.20 3.68 2.81
N TRP A 575 21.83 4.37 1.86
CA TRP A 575 21.42 5.71 1.47
C TRP A 575 20.52 5.64 0.24
N HIS A 576 19.36 6.28 0.31
CA HIS A 576 18.38 6.33 -0.77
C HIS A 576 18.59 7.60 -1.60
N PRO A 577 19.17 7.46 -2.80
CA PRO A 577 19.58 8.61 -3.55
C PRO A 577 18.39 9.30 -4.22
N GLY A 578 18.45 10.63 -4.30
CA GLY A 578 17.41 11.48 -4.87
C GLY A 578 17.88 12.92 -4.90
N PHE A 579 17.25 13.76 -5.73
CA PHE A 579 17.66 15.16 -5.88
C PHE A 579 17.58 15.93 -4.55
N SER A 580 16.55 15.68 -3.74
CA SER A 580 16.34 16.32 -2.44
C SER A 580 16.91 15.52 -1.26
N SER A 581 17.68 14.46 -1.51
CA SER A 581 18.16 13.55 -0.47
C SER A 581 19.36 14.15 0.27
N PRO A 582 19.34 14.30 1.61
CA PRO A 582 20.47 14.85 2.34
C PRO A 582 21.69 13.91 2.30
N GLU A 583 22.87 14.50 2.16
CA GLU A 583 24.16 13.79 2.17
C GLU A 583 24.61 13.40 3.58
N GLU A 584 24.12 14.09 4.62
CA GLU A 584 24.43 13.80 6.01
C GLU A 584 23.19 13.27 6.76
N GLY A 585 23.39 12.25 7.59
CA GLY A 585 22.36 11.68 8.46
C GLY A 585 22.94 11.36 9.84
N GLU A 586 22.12 11.53 10.89
CA GLU A 586 22.50 11.17 12.26
C GLU A 586 21.50 10.18 12.85
N PHE A 587 22.00 9.10 13.42
CA PHE A 587 21.22 8.08 14.11
C PHE A 587 21.62 7.99 15.57
N SER A 588 20.65 7.72 16.43
CA SER A 588 20.87 7.41 17.84
C SER A 588 20.48 5.96 18.10
N LEU A 589 21.43 5.17 18.59
CA LEU A 589 21.21 3.79 19.03
C LEU A 589 20.77 3.80 20.49
N PHE A 590 19.55 3.36 20.75
CA PHE A 590 19.03 3.18 22.09
C PHE A 590 19.22 1.73 22.50
N VAL A 591 19.98 1.50 23.57
CA VAL A 591 20.16 0.17 24.20
C VAL A 591 19.28 0.11 25.45
N GLN A 592 18.46 -0.93 25.58
CA GLN A 592 17.59 -1.08 26.74
C GLN A 592 18.41 -1.32 28.02
N GLY A 593 18.24 -0.47 29.02
CA GLY A 593 19.02 -0.55 30.27
C GLY A 593 20.47 -0.08 30.14
N GLY A 594 20.83 0.53 29.01
CA GLY A 594 22.19 0.93 28.65
C GLY A 594 22.36 2.39 28.24
N SER A 595 23.54 2.70 27.71
CA SER A 595 23.88 4.01 27.14
C SER A 595 23.30 4.18 25.74
N THR A 596 23.08 5.44 25.34
CA THR A 596 22.70 5.80 23.96
C THR A 596 23.96 6.17 23.17
N LEU A 597 24.16 5.53 22.01
CA LEU A 597 25.28 5.83 21.10
C LEU A 597 24.80 6.68 19.93
N LYS A 598 25.72 7.40 19.29
CA LYS A 598 25.44 8.22 18.11
C LYS A 598 26.24 7.71 16.92
N LEU A 599 25.61 7.72 15.76
CA LEU A 599 26.22 7.34 14.48
C LEU A 599 25.96 8.44 13.47
N ASN A 600 27.03 8.97 12.87
CA ASN A 600 26.97 9.91 11.76
C ASN A 600 27.18 9.15 10.45
N CYS A 601 26.32 9.40 9.48
CA CYS A 601 26.38 8.80 8.14
C CYS A 601 26.57 9.91 7.11
N ILE A 602 27.52 9.74 6.20
CA ILE A 602 27.83 10.69 5.13
C ILE A 602 27.81 9.95 3.79
N ALA A 603 27.02 10.43 2.85
CA ALA A 603 26.99 9.92 1.48
C ALA A 603 27.93 10.76 0.60
N GLN A 604 28.97 10.12 0.07
CA GLN A 604 29.92 10.80 -0.80
C GLN A 604 29.44 10.71 -2.25
N LEU A 605 28.82 11.78 -2.73
CA LEU A 605 28.44 11.92 -4.13
C LEU A 605 29.68 12.16 -5.01
N GLY A 606 29.78 11.41 -6.10
CA GLY A 606 30.84 11.61 -7.09
C GLY A 606 30.43 12.59 -8.19
N THR A 607 31.37 12.94 -9.06
CA THR A 607 31.10 13.86 -10.17
C THR A 607 30.14 13.26 -11.21
N ILE A 608 29.21 14.07 -11.69
CA ILE A 608 28.26 13.74 -12.75
C ILE A 608 28.55 14.56 -14.01
N SER A 609 28.25 14.02 -15.19
CA SER A 609 28.40 14.74 -16.46
C SER A 609 27.21 14.39 -17.36
N VAL A 610 26.28 15.33 -17.49
CA VAL A 610 25.03 15.14 -18.25
C VAL A 610 25.02 16.11 -19.42
N GLN A 611 24.59 15.62 -20.59
CA GLN A 611 24.45 16.41 -21.82
C GLN A 611 23.15 16.03 -22.53
N PHE A 612 22.51 16.96 -23.24
CA PHE A 612 21.42 16.60 -24.15
C PHE A 612 22.00 15.90 -25.39
N THR A 613 21.24 14.93 -25.90
CA THR A 613 21.54 14.27 -27.16
C THR A 613 21.26 15.19 -28.35
N GLU A 614 20.25 16.05 -28.20
CA GLU A 614 19.87 17.07 -29.19
C GLU A 614 20.05 18.45 -28.57
N GLU A 615 20.81 19.33 -29.22
CA GLU A 615 21.04 20.70 -28.75
C GLU A 615 19.82 21.61 -28.97
N LYS A 616 18.91 21.22 -29.88
CA LYS A 616 17.75 22.04 -30.28
C LYS A 616 16.53 21.18 -30.60
N ILE A 617 15.36 21.58 -30.09
CA ILE A 617 14.07 20.92 -30.39
C ILE A 617 13.15 21.89 -31.12
N LEU A 618 12.84 21.54 -32.37
CA LEU A 618 12.05 22.37 -33.27
C LEU A 618 10.58 21.94 -33.32
N PHE A 619 9.66 22.68 -32.71
CA PHE A 619 8.20 22.49 -32.82
C PHE A 619 7.57 23.10 -34.09
N SER A 620 8.32 23.90 -34.86
CA SER A 620 7.89 24.50 -36.14
C SER A 620 6.62 25.36 -36.04
N GLN A 621 5.49 24.98 -36.63
CA GLN A 621 4.23 25.73 -36.56
C GLN A 621 3.15 24.87 -35.91
N THR A 622 2.72 25.26 -34.71
CA THR A 622 1.68 24.59 -33.93
C THR A 622 0.38 25.40 -33.99
N PRO A 623 -0.76 24.79 -34.34
CA PRO A 623 -2.05 25.47 -34.39
C PRO A 623 -2.55 25.88 -33.00
N LEU A 624 -3.21 27.04 -32.92
CA LEU A 624 -3.84 27.53 -31.70
C LEU A 624 -4.80 26.50 -31.09
N GLY A 625 -4.67 26.23 -29.79
CA GLY A 625 -5.52 25.32 -29.03
C GLY A 625 -5.25 23.82 -29.23
N ILE A 626 -4.27 23.45 -30.06
CA ILE A 626 -3.84 22.07 -30.26
C ILE A 626 -2.50 21.83 -29.57
N THR A 627 -2.39 20.73 -28.84
CA THR A 627 -1.12 20.33 -28.21
C THR A 627 -0.24 19.55 -29.18
N THR A 628 0.98 20.04 -29.40
CA THR A 628 2.09 19.28 -30.01
C THR A 628 3.05 18.81 -28.93
N TRP A 629 3.72 17.67 -29.12
CA TRP A 629 4.69 17.16 -28.15
C TRP A 629 5.95 16.65 -28.84
N LYS A 630 7.11 16.84 -28.19
CA LYS A 630 8.41 16.32 -28.64
C LYS A 630 9.27 15.83 -27.47
N PRO A 631 10.00 14.71 -27.64
CA PRO A 631 10.91 14.21 -26.61
C PRO A 631 12.29 14.88 -26.70
N ALA A 632 12.87 15.20 -25.55
CA ALA A 632 14.27 15.57 -25.33
C ALA A 632 14.97 14.42 -24.61
N PHE A 633 16.23 14.12 -24.97
CA PHE A 633 16.98 13.02 -24.36
C PHE A 633 18.22 13.54 -23.63
N LEU A 634 18.28 13.34 -22.32
CA LEU A 634 19.46 13.63 -21.50
C LEU A 634 20.33 12.38 -21.37
N GLN A 635 21.60 12.47 -21.76
CA GLN A 635 22.59 11.40 -21.65
C GLN A 635 23.58 11.68 -20.52
N ASN A 636 23.81 10.70 -19.65
CA ASN A 636 24.84 10.77 -18.61
C ASN A 636 26.13 10.10 -19.10
N LYS A 637 27.17 10.91 -19.33
CA LYS A 637 28.52 10.46 -19.70
C LYS A 637 29.46 10.40 -18.48
N GLY A 638 28.96 10.69 -17.28
CA GLY A 638 29.72 10.63 -16.04
C GLY A 638 29.82 9.22 -15.46
N ASN A 639 30.58 9.10 -14.37
CA ASN A 639 30.82 7.83 -13.67
C ASN A 639 29.80 7.54 -12.55
N ASN A 640 28.94 8.51 -12.23
CA ASN A 640 27.93 8.40 -11.17
C ASN A 640 26.53 8.68 -11.73
N HIS A 641 25.51 8.13 -11.09
CA HIS A 641 24.12 8.40 -11.44
C HIS A 641 23.81 9.89 -11.22
N ALA A 642 23.13 10.51 -12.18
CA ALA A 642 22.71 11.91 -12.06
C ALA A 642 21.23 11.98 -11.69
N TYR A 643 20.90 12.91 -10.79
CA TYR A 643 19.53 13.19 -10.37
C TYR A 643 19.18 14.59 -10.86
N PHE A 644 18.01 14.76 -11.46
CA PHE A 644 17.57 16.07 -11.95
C PHE A 644 16.19 16.43 -11.39
N GLN A 645 15.98 17.73 -11.18
CA GLN A 645 14.69 18.33 -10.90
C GLN A 645 14.52 19.55 -11.82
N LEU A 646 13.35 19.68 -12.44
CA LEU A 646 12.99 20.82 -13.26
C LEU A 646 12.54 21.98 -12.36
N LEU A 647 13.18 23.13 -12.52
CA LEU A 647 12.88 24.39 -11.83
C LEU A 647 11.53 24.97 -12.28
N ASP A 648 11.33 25.04 -13.59
CA ASP A 648 10.12 25.58 -14.20
C ASP A 648 9.45 24.52 -15.09
N MET A 649 8.30 24.04 -14.63
CA MET A 649 7.49 23.07 -15.36
C MET A 649 6.73 23.71 -16.52
N THR A 650 6.56 25.03 -16.48
CA THR A 650 5.81 25.83 -17.45
C THR A 650 6.60 27.08 -17.85
N PRO A 651 7.77 26.91 -18.48
CA PRO A 651 8.67 28.01 -18.81
C PRO A 651 8.06 29.03 -19.79
N VAL A 652 7.00 28.63 -20.50
CA VAL A 652 6.19 29.50 -21.36
C VAL A 652 4.72 29.20 -21.11
N PRO A 653 3.82 30.20 -21.14
CA PRO A 653 2.38 29.95 -21.14
C PRO A 653 1.99 28.96 -22.26
N GLY A 654 1.46 27.80 -21.86
CA GLY A 654 1.08 26.73 -22.79
C GLY A 654 2.16 25.68 -23.05
N MET A 655 3.41 25.87 -22.60
CA MET A 655 4.44 24.83 -22.62
C MET A 655 4.48 24.07 -21.30
N THR A 656 4.68 22.76 -21.35
CA THR A 656 4.77 21.91 -20.16
C THR A 656 5.82 20.84 -20.36
N VAL A 657 6.72 20.68 -19.40
CA VAL A 657 7.84 19.74 -19.48
C VAL A 657 7.64 18.62 -18.44
N VAL A 658 7.81 17.35 -18.83
CA VAL A 658 7.56 16.16 -18.00
C VAL A 658 8.66 15.13 -18.23
N PRO A 659 9.22 14.42 -17.23
CA PRO A 659 8.88 14.45 -15.80
C PRO A 659 9.57 15.58 -15.03
N SER A 660 8.96 16.04 -13.93
CA SER A 660 9.48 17.09 -13.06
C SER A 660 10.77 16.71 -12.33
N GLN A 661 10.98 15.42 -12.12
CA GLN A 661 12.15 14.86 -11.46
C GLN A 661 12.46 13.50 -12.06
N GLY A 662 13.73 13.11 -12.05
CA GLY A 662 14.13 11.82 -12.56
C GLY A 662 15.59 11.49 -12.30
N VAL A 663 15.96 10.31 -12.75
CA VAL A 663 17.31 9.76 -12.59
C VAL A 663 17.87 9.38 -13.95
N ILE A 664 19.14 9.68 -14.15
CA ILE A 664 19.89 9.35 -15.36
C ILE A 664 20.99 8.35 -14.97
N PRO A 665 20.83 7.05 -15.27
CA PRO A 665 21.82 6.04 -14.91
C PRO A 665 23.19 6.33 -15.54
N VAL A 666 24.25 5.75 -14.99
CA VAL A 666 25.60 5.85 -15.56
C VAL A 666 25.60 5.28 -16.97
N GLY A 667 26.05 6.05 -17.96
CA GLY A 667 26.00 5.67 -19.37
C GLY A 667 24.60 5.62 -19.99
N GLY A 668 23.57 5.94 -19.20
CA GLY A 668 22.17 5.85 -19.61
C GLY A 668 21.62 7.15 -20.20
N ILE A 669 20.36 7.07 -20.64
CA ILE A 669 19.62 8.18 -21.24
C ILE A 669 18.27 8.32 -20.51
N ALA A 670 17.88 9.54 -20.18
CA ALA A 670 16.58 9.88 -19.64
C ALA A 670 15.77 10.70 -20.67
N LYS A 671 14.49 10.36 -20.81
CA LYS A 671 13.55 11.02 -21.72
C LYS A 671 12.77 12.10 -20.97
N ILE A 672 12.72 13.31 -21.53
CA ILE A 672 11.91 14.44 -21.08
C ILE A 672 10.94 14.79 -22.21
N ASP A 673 9.65 14.64 -21.99
CA ASP A 673 8.60 15.02 -22.93
C ASP A 673 8.22 16.50 -22.73
N ILE A 674 8.30 17.27 -23.82
CA ILE A 674 7.91 18.68 -23.88
C ILE A 674 6.59 18.77 -24.65
N PHE A 675 5.55 19.25 -23.99
CA PHE A 675 4.23 19.51 -24.55
C PHE A 675 4.07 21.01 -24.80
N PHE A 676 3.52 21.39 -25.94
CA PHE A 676 3.28 22.78 -26.31
C PHE A 676 1.85 22.97 -26.83
N THR A 677 1.08 23.82 -26.15
CA THR A 677 -0.31 24.18 -26.46
C THR A 677 -0.43 25.69 -26.54
N PRO A 678 -0.32 26.31 -27.73
CA PRO A 678 -0.42 27.75 -27.87
C PRO A 678 -1.87 28.19 -27.63
N ASN A 679 -2.09 29.00 -26.59
CA ASN A 679 -3.38 29.66 -26.33
C ASN A 679 -3.49 31.01 -27.05
N GLU A 680 -2.34 31.60 -27.41
CA GLU A 680 -2.22 32.86 -28.16
C GLU A 680 -1.26 32.68 -29.34
N ILE A 681 -1.33 33.58 -30.33
CA ILE A 681 -0.41 33.60 -31.46
C ILE A 681 0.96 33.99 -30.90
N PHE A 682 1.83 33.00 -30.69
CA PHE A 682 3.13 33.20 -30.09
C PHE A 682 4.18 32.41 -30.86
N LYS A 683 5.30 33.07 -31.23
CA LYS A 683 6.45 32.47 -31.91
C LYS A 683 7.68 32.54 -31.00
N PHE A 684 8.36 31.41 -30.83
CA PHE A 684 9.61 31.24 -30.11
C PHE A 684 10.68 30.76 -31.13
N ASP A 685 11.81 31.46 -31.29
CA ASP A 685 12.90 31.10 -32.21
C ASP A 685 14.29 31.42 -31.62
N SER A 686 15.34 30.70 -31.99
CA SER A 686 16.69 30.83 -31.44
C SER A 686 17.48 32.00 -32.05
N LYS A 687 18.02 32.89 -31.22
CA LYS A 687 19.24 33.66 -31.54
C LYS A 687 20.26 33.49 -30.42
N LEU A 688 21.38 32.84 -30.73
CA LEU A 688 22.61 32.93 -29.95
C LEU A 688 23.09 34.38 -29.97
N GLU A 689 23.23 34.99 -28.80
CA GLU A 689 24.30 35.96 -28.50
C GLU A 689 25.13 35.46 -27.33
#